data_AF-A0AAW0QW32-F1
#
_entry.id   AF-A0AAW0QW32-F1
#
_cell.length_a   1.000
_cell.length_b   1.000
_cell.length_c   1.000
_cell.angle_alpha   90.00
_cell.angle_beta   90.00
_cell.angle_gamma   90.00
#
_symmetry.space_group_name_H-M   'P 1'
#
loop_
_entity.id
_entity.type
_entity.pdbx_description
1 polymer ?
#
loop_
_entity_poly.entity_id
_entity_poly.type
_entity_poly.pdbx_seq_one_letter_code
_entity_poly.pdbx_strand_id
1 'polypeptide(L)'
;MAGAPKGKKQQSLTNFFTPKSVNGLNAIWKAQHSETQEGSSSKKRSLESTSDGENETPTKRSKPPAPPAQPPSPSATQSDTKTTTKSATARTGRYFYHESASQHPLEAGDAGDDAAEKKRKADLHAKFVKKLGRPDSLRGRAWQTNDEQANPEDAEDAEEDEEEQRPAPKGRKRGAKTGKLTPMEEQFLAIKRKNMDTLLIMEVGYKFRFFGEDARLAAKELSIVCIPGKMRYDEHPSEAHLDRFASASIPVPRLPVHAKRLVAAGHKVGVIRQIETAALKKAGDNRNAPFVRQLTNVYTKGTYVDEIGELEQGGSPSGGYLLCITESKAKGGGTDEKVDVGIIAVQPATGDIIYDSFEDGFMRSEIETRLLHISPCEFLIVGELTRATDKLVKHLSSGTNVFGDRSRVEKLPKSKTAAAEAYSHVTHFYADKLKESEDNEHASSLLDKVLKLPEPVTICLSSMIKHLEEYGLEHIFDLTKYFQSFSTRSHMLINGTTLESLEVYRNQTDQAEKGSLFWALDKTLTRFGKRLLRKWLGRPLLDQRQLEERVAAVEELLDNQNSPMVDQLQNLLVSIRTDLERSLIRIYYGKCTRPELLAVLQTLQRIAVQYSQQRTTTDFASPAISKAIASLPAILPSVMSYLDRINAEAARKDDKYTFFRETEETDAITDHKLGIASVEQELDAHRQPAAEILGKKSPVQYATVAGIEYLVEVANTDLKKVPASWMKISGTKKLSRFHTPEVVRLISERDQHKEALAAACDVAFSELLSTVASDYQPLRDAVSGLATLDCLLSLSKVAALPGYSKPTFLPSDSPPTVSVQNGRHPIAEQTLTTSYIPFTTTLAAPSPLAQLITGPNMGGKSSYVRAVALLVLLAQVGSFVPADALQLTLTDAIYTRMGARDNLFAGESTFMVEVSETAHILRAATPRSLVILDELGRGTSTHDGAAIAQAVLQQVVEENKCLTLFITHYQNLSRVADSFGGRIKNVHMRFEATKSGRVMDGPAMEDTDEASLNGLDEEITFLYEVAEGVAHRSYGLNVARLARIPRKVMDVAAKKSRELENEVAKRRLDGTVRLLTDVLKANGDDQLDQLVSGIEQL
;
A
#
# COMPACT_ATOMS: atom_id res chain seq x y z
N MET A 1 -40.96 -9.66 43.42
CA MET A 1 -41.18 -8.23 43.13
C MET A 1 -40.07 -7.78 42.20
N ALA A 2 -40.39 -7.15 41.07
CA ALA A 2 -39.43 -6.75 40.05
C ALA A 2 -39.04 -5.26 40.22
N GLY A 3 -37.76 -4.96 40.00
CA GLY A 3 -37.28 -3.59 39.77
C GLY A 3 -36.50 -3.59 38.46
N ALA A 4 -37.01 -2.88 37.44
CA ALA A 4 -36.35 -2.80 36.14
C ALA A 4 -35.07 -1.92 36.23
N PRO A 5 -33.94 -2.34 35.61
CA PRO A 5 -32.74 -1.51 35.58
C PRO A 5 -32.93 -0.32 34.63
N LYS A 6 -32.47 0.86 35.03
CA LYS A 6 -32.51 2.08 34.19
C LYS A 6 -31.59 1.89 32.97
N GLY A 7 -32.14 2.10 31.76
CA GLY A 7 -31.39 2.00 30.51
C GLY A 7 -30.20 2.97 30.45
N LYS A 8 -29.03 2.46 30.01
CA LYS A 8 -27.83 3.27 29.80
C LYS A 8 -27.89 3.94 28.43
N LYS A 9 -27.78 5.27 28.38
CA LYS A 9 -27.75 6.02 27.10
C LYS A 9 -26.38 5.88 26.43
N GLN A 10 -26.34 5.41 25.19
CA GLN A 10 -25.17 5.49 24.31
C GLN A 10 -25.16 6.85 23.58
N GLN A 11 -24.01 7.50 23.45
CA GLN A 11 -23.92 8.75 22.67
C GLN A 11 -23.91 8.42 21.17
N SER A 12 -24.60 9.25 20.37
CA SER A 12 -24.65 9.08 18.92
C SER A 12 -23.26 9.24 18.30
N LEU A 13 -22.89 8.30 17.43
CA LEU A 13 -21.67 8.31 16.60
C LEU A 13 -21.45 9.62 15.81
N THR A 14 -22.50 10.41 15.59
CA THR A 14 -22.45 11.67 14.82
C THR A 14 -21.68 12.82 15.48
N ASN A 15 -21.48 12.80 16.80
CA ASN A 15 -20.73 13.86 17.50
C ASN A 15 -19.23 13.90 17.13
N PHE A 16 -18.70 12.86 16.47
CA PHE A 16 -17.33 12.86 15.93
C PHE A 16 -17.22 13.52 14.54
N PHE A 17 -18.35 13.79 13.87
CA PHE A 17 -18.41 14.16 12.43
C PHE A 17 -18.93 15.58 12.14
N THR A 18 -18.99 16.47 13.14
CA THR A 18 -19.38 17.87 12.91
C THR A 18 -18.16 18.79 12.78
N PRO A 19 -18.01 19.53 11.67
CA PRO A 19 -17.03 20.62 11.61
C PRO A 19 -17.44 21.69 12.63
N LYS A 20 -16.50 22.11 13.49
CA LYS A 20 -16.73 23.26 14.38
C LYS A 20 -16.99 24.49 13.52
N SER A 21 -18.20 25.06 13.60
CA SER A 21 -18.55 26.26 12.87
C SER A 21 -17.73 27.46 13.38
N VAL A 22 -17.13 28.18 12.45
CA VAL A 22 -16.46 29.46 12.74
C VAL A 22 -17.55 30.52 12.93
N ASN A 23 -17.81 30.92 14.18
CA ASN A 23 -18.21 32.27 14.57
C ASN A 23 -18.36 32.35 16.11
N GLY A 24 -17.56 33.19 16.76
CA GLY A 24 -17.55 33.29 18.23
C GLY A 24 -16.70 34.41 18.84
N LEU A 25 -16.20 35.36 18.03
CA LEU A 25 -15.61 36.61 18.52
C LEU A 25 -16.74 37.57 18.92
N ASN A 26 -17.28 37.42 20.15
CA ASN A 26 -17.96 38.45 20.96
C ASN A 26 -18.69 37.80 22.17
N ALA A 27 -17.95 37.35 23.19
CA ALA A 27 -18.53 36.93 24.47
C ALA A 27 -17.53 36.98 25.65
N ILE A 28 -16.63 37.96 25.67
CA ILE A 28 -15.77 38.24 26.84
C ILE A 28 -15.81 39.74 27.12
N TRP A 29 -16.84 40.18 27.86
CA TRP A 29 -16.87 41.37 28.74
C TRP A 29 -18.25 41.43 29.42
N LYS A 30 -18.25 41.75 30.73
CA LYS A 30 -19.36 41.57 31.71
C LYS A 30 -19.60 40.09 32.08
N ALA A 31 -19.71 39.69 33.35
CA ALA A 31 -19.57 40.45 34.61
C ALA A 31 -19.03 39.57 35.76
N GLN A 32 -18.48 40.23 36.79
CA GLN A 32 -18.23 39.64 38.12
C GLN A 32 -19.54 39.54 38.93
N HIS A 33 -19.48 38.82 40.07
CA HIS A 33 -20.56 38.51 41.03
C HIS A 33 -21.59 37.48 40.51
N SER A 34 -21.92 36.41 41.22
CA SER A 34 -22.17 36.33 42.67
C SER A 34 -21.88 34.94 43.28
N GLU A 35 -21.47 34.92 44.55
CA GLU A 35 -21.47 33.74 45.41
C GLU A 35 -22.90 33.33 45.80
N THR A 36 -23.16 32.04 46.02
CA THR A 36 -23.50 31.47 47.36
C THR A 36 -23.97 30.00 47.27
N GLN A 37 -23.57 29.20 48.26
CA GLN A 37 -24.19 27.92 48.62
C GLN A 37 -24.61 28.00 50.10
N GLU A 38 -25.76 27.40 50.42
CA GLU A 38 -26.09 26.94 51.78
C GLU A 38 -26.00 25.39 51.81
N GLY A 39 -25.65 24.71 52.91
CA GLY A 39 -25.11 25.22 54.18
C GLY A 39 -25.04 24.15 55.28
N SER A 40 -24.24 24.41 56.34
CA SER A 40 -24.23 23.74 57.66
C SER A 40 -23.70 22.27 57.72
N SER A 41 -23.08 21.73 58.79
CA SER A 41 -22.44 22.23 60.04
C SER A 41 -21.52 21.09 60.59
N SER A 42 -20.63 21.18 61.60
CA SER A 42 -20.53 22.05 62.79
C SER A 42 -19.16 21.93 63.54
N LYS A 43 -18.78 22.96 64.33
CA LYS A 43 -17.92 22.95 65.57
C LYS A 43 -16.41 22.54 65.45
N LYS A 44 -15.42 23.15 66.15
CA LYS A 44 -15.35 24.36 67.03
C LYS A 44 -13.87 24.74 67.35
N ARG A 45 -13.49 26.03 67.23
CA ARG A 45 -12.42 26.80 67.98
C ARG A 45 -10.93 26.32 67.92
N SER A 46 -9.90 27.18 67.96
CA SER A 46 -9.80 28.66 68.13
C SER A 46 -8.38 29.24 67.89
N LEU A 47 -8.28 30.45 67.30
CA LEU A 47 -7.25 31.53 67.46
C LEU A 47 -5.78 31.20 67.06
N GLU A 48 -4.90 32.07 66.56
CA GLU A 48 -4.85 33.49 66.09
C GLU A 48 -3.59 33.57 65.17
N SER A 49 -3.64 34.02 63.91
CA SER A 49 -3.67 35.40 63.35
C SER A 49 -2.32 36.15 63.28
N THR A 50 -2.18 36.95 62.20
CA THR A 50 -1.19 38.00 61.90
C THR A 50 0.27 37.62 61.58
N SER A 51 0.60 37.69 60.29
CA SER A 51 1.82 38.34 59.80
C SER A 51 1.63 39.86 59.81
N ASP A 52 2.71 40.65 59.94
CA ASP A 52 3.11 41.67 58.96
C ASP A 52 4.34 42.47 59.41
N GLY A 53 5.03 43.07 58.43
CA GLY A 53 6.04 44.12 58.60
C GLY A 53 7.51 43.70 58.40
N GLU A 54 8.39 44.51 57.80
CA GLU A 54 8.15 45.65 56.90
C GLU A 54 9.48 46.06 56.22
N ASN A 55 9.37 46.72 55.05
CA ASN A 55 10.25 47.77 54.52
C ASN A 55 11.75 47.59 54.13
N GLU A 56 12.04 48.26 53.00
CA GLU A 56 13.23 49.04 52.60
C GLU A 56 14.54 48.40 52.04
N THR A 57 14.96 49.04 50.94
CA THR A 57 16.27 48.98 50.25
C THR A 57 17.08 50.26 50.64
N PRO A 58 18.32 50.57 50.18
CA PRO A 58 19.18 49.91 49.16
C PRO A 58 20.71 49.83 49.49
N THR A 59 21.51 49.19 48.61
CA THR A 59 22.71 49.77 47.91
C THR A 59 23.84 48.78 47.51
N LYS A 60 24.27 48.90 46.24
CA LYS A 60 25.60 48.76 45.59
C LYS A 60 26.74 47.86 46.17
N ARG A 61 27.27 47.04 45.23
CA ARG A 61 28.69 46.92 44.74
C ARG A 61 29.60 45.72 45.14
N SER A 62 30.28 45.22 44.09
CA SER A 62 31.62 44.58 44.00
C SER A 62 31.83 43.06 44.24
N LYS A 63 32.81 42.53 43.48
CA LYS A 63 33.26 41.12 43.38
C LYS A 63 34.18 40.69 44.54
N PRO A 64 34.36 39.38 44.78
CA PRO A 64 35.40 38.81 45.65
C PRO A 64 36.67 38.36 44.89
N PRO A 65 37.77 38.09 45.62
CA PRO A 65 38.77 37.08 45.26
C PRO A 65 38.97 36.00 46.36
N ALA A 66 39.57 34.86 45.98
CA ALA A 66 40.03 33.73 46.84
C ALA A 66 41.39 34.07 47.54
N PRO A 67 42.17 33.18 48.23
CA PRO A 67 42.20 31.69 48.37
C PRO A 67 42.48 31.23 49.86
N PRO A 68 43.26 30.18 50.29
CA PRO A 68 43.89 28.97 49.66
C PRO A 68 43.86 27.61 50.46
N ALA A 69 44.53 26.57 49.88
CA ALA A 69 45.13 25.33 50.48
C ALA A 69 44.22 24.21 51.06
N GLN A 70 44.17 22.95 50.55
CA GLN A 70 45.16 21.81 50.45
C GLN A 70 45.40 21.02 51.77
N PRO A 71 45.81 19.72 51.75
CA PRO A 71 45.41 18.50 50.97
C PRO A 71 45.05 17.33 51.97
N PRO A 72 45.03 15.97 51.70
CA PRO A 72 45.51 15.16 50.56
C PRO A 72 44.62 13.99 50.03
N SER A 73 45.24 13.25 49.10
CA SER A 73 44.88 12.09 48.23
C SER A 73 44.37 10.78 48.90
N PRO A 74 43.95 9.71 48.16
CA PRO A 74 44.07 9.43 46.69
C PRO A 74 42.71 9.10 46.02
N SER A 75 42.52 8.44 44.86
CA SER A 75 43.37 7.67 43.92
C SER A 75 42.78 7.55 42.48
N ALA A 76 43.55 6.95 41.56
CA ALA A 76 43.15 6.33 40.27
C ALA A 76 42.86 7.24 39.04
N THR A 77 43.72 7.09 38.03
CA THR A 77 43.81 7.84 36.77
C THR A 77 42.87 7.38 35.64
N GLN A 78 42.34 8.35 34.88
CA GLN A 78 42.10 8.23 33.43
C GLN A 78 42.85 9.34 32.69
N SER A 79 43.31 9.07 31.47
CA SER A 79 44.24 9.92 30.72
C SER A 79 43.57 10.75 29.63
N ASP A 80 43.82 12.07 29.64
CA ASP A 80 43.52 13.01 28.55
C ASP A 80 44.08 12.57 27.19
N THR A 81 43.39 12.93 26.11
CA THR A 81 44.08 13.46 24.91
C THR A 81 43.33 14.64 24.32
N LYS A 82 44.01 15.79 24.26
CA LYS A 82 43.48 17.08 23.78
C LYS A 82 43.47 17.13 22.25
N THR A 83 42.35 17.49 21.65
CA THR A 83 42.29 17.90 20.25
C THR A 83 42.77 19.35 20.10
N THR A 84 43.85 19.55 19.33
CA THR A 84 44.38 20.88 19.03
C THR A 84 43.71 21.46 17.78
N THR A 85 43.08 22.63 17.92
CA THR A 85 42.51 23.38 16.81
C THR A 85 43.59 23.93 15.87
N LYS A 86 43.42 23.76 14.55
CA LYS A 86 44.14 24.54 13.53
C LYS A 86 43.15 25.22 12.57
N SER A 87 43.41 26.48 12.27
CA SER A 87 42.54 27.36 11.49
C SER A 87 42.49 27.00 10.00
N ALA A 88 41.28 26.96 9.43
CA ALA A 88 41.08 26.86 7.99
C ALA A 88 40.91 28.24 7.34
N THR A 89 41.44 28.40 6.13
CA THR A 89 41.43 29.65 5.35
C THR A 89 40.07 30.01 4.75
N ALA A 90 39.79 31.31 4.59
CA ALA A 90 38.49 31.90 4.25
C ALA A 90 37.94 31.66 2.82
N ARG A 91 38.04 30.44 2.27
CA ARG A 91 37.45 30.08 0.96
C ARG A 91 36.54 28.84 0.97
N THR A 92 36.41 28.15 2.11
CA THR A 92 35.56 26.93 2.26
C THR A 92 34.30 27.12 3.10
N GLY A 93 34.07 28.30 3.70
CA GLY A 93 32.93 28.57 4.59
C GLY A 93 31.57 28.84 3.94
N ARG A 94 31.30 28.37 2.71
CA ARG A 94 30.02 28.61 1.99
C ARG A 94 29.16 27.38 1.74
N TYR A 95 29.59 26.20 2.17
CA TYR A 95 28.85 24.94 1.98
C TYR A 95 28.83 24.10 3.27
N PHE A 96 28.38 24.71 4.36
CA PHE A 96 27.85 24.01 5.52
C PHE A 96 26.44 24.52 5.75
N TYR A 97 25.46 23.61 5.72
CA TYR A 97 24.16 23.86 6.31
C TYR A 97 23.76 22.61 7.11
N HIS A 98 23.31 22.84 8.33
CA HIS A 98 22.91 21.78 9.27
C HIS A 98 21.40 21.55 9.16
N GLU A 99 21.00 20.31 9.30
CA GLU A 99 19.60 19.91 9.35
C GLU A 99 19.02 20.21 10.75
N SER A 100 18.01 21.09 10.85
CA SER A 100 17.05 21.14 11.98
C SER A 100 15.97 22.24 11.85
N ALA A 101 14.83 21.94 12.48
CA ALA A 101 13.80 22.83 13.02
C ALA A 101 12.82 23.57 12.09
N SER A 102 11.57 23.15 12.20
CA SER A 102 10.35 23.86 11.82
C SER A 102 9.98 25.01 12.77
N GLN A 103 9.36 26.05 12.21
CA GLN A 103 8.37 26.96 12.81
C GLN A 103 8.60 27.53 14.23
N HIS A 104 8.97 28.81 14.32
CA HIS A 104 8.32 29.81 15.20
C HIS A 104 8.55 31.24 14.63
N PRO A 105 7.65 32.23 14.84
CA PRO A 105 7.72 33.56 14.20
C PRO A 105 8.21 34.71 15.12
N LEU A 106 8.48 35.88 14.51
CA LEU A 106 8.86 37.19 15.11
C LEU A 106 10.34 37.24 15.57
N GLU A 107 11.16 38.26 15.31
CA GLU A 107 10.93 39.71 15.35
C GLU A 107 11.73 40.50 14.28
N ALA A 108 11.40 41.78 14.08
CA ALA A 108 12.08 42.67 13.15
C ALA A 108 13.23 43.45 13.84
N GLY A 109 14.47 43.17 13.45
CA GLY A 109 15.65 43.95 13.82
C GLY A 109 16.12 44.84 12.67
N ASP A 110 15.98 46.15 12.81
CA ASP A 110 16.46 47.14 11.85
C ASP A 110 17.98 47.31 11.95
N ALA A 111 18.67 47.20 10.81
CA ALA A 111 20.11 47.47 10.67
C ALA A 111 20.32 48.13 9.30
N GLY A 112 20.71 49.41 9.31
CA GLY A 112 20.70 50.27 8.14
C GLY A 112 21.60 49.79 7.00
N ASP A 113 20.99 49.37 5.88
CA ASP A 113 21.67 48.99 4.64
C ASP A 113 21.89 50.24 3.77
N ASP A 114 23.14 50.45 3.34
CA ASP A 114 23.64 51.70 2.76
C ASP A 114 22.86 52.14 1.50
N ALA A 115 22.50 53.42 1.40
CA ALA A 115 21.63 53.93 0.33
C ALA A 115 22.24 53.71 -1.08
N ALA A 116 23.57 53.68 -1.16
CA ALA A 116 24.31 53.33 -2.37
C ALA A 116 24.11 51.86 -2.80
N GLU A 117 24.04 50.92 -1.85
CA GLU A 117 23.84 49.51 -2.16
C GLU A 117 22.40 49.22 -2.57
N LYS A 118 21.42 49.90 -1.95
CA LYS A 118 20.00 49.85 -2.35
C LYS A 118 19.81 50.32 -3.79
N LYS A 119 20.49 51.41 -4.19
CA LYS A 119 20.51 51.89 -5.59
C LYS A 119 21.18 50.89 -6.53
N ARG A 120 22.31 50.28 -6.14
CA ARG A 120 22.98 49.24 -6.96
C ARG A 120 22.13 47.98 -7.13
N LYS A 121 21.42 47.53 -6.08
CA LYS A 121 20.46 46.42 -6.12
C LYS A 121 19.29 46.76 -7.05
N ALA A 122 18.76 47.98 -7.00
CA ALA A 122 17.70 48.46 -7.90
C ALA A 122 18.15 48.52 -9.37
N ASP A 123 19.34 49.04 -9.68
CA ASP A 123 19.89 49.08 -11.05
C ASP A 123 20.16 47.68 -11.62
N LEU A 124 20.61 46.74 -10.77
CA LEU A 124 20.76 45.33 -11.15
C LEU A 124 19.40 44.67 -11.41
N HIS A 125 18.40 44.94 -10.57
CA HIS A 125 17.04 44.44 -10.76
C HIS A 125 16.40 45.02 -12.03
N ALA A 126 16.55 46.33 -12.30
CA ALA A 126 16.06 46.96 -13.53
C ALA A 126 16.75 46.38 -14.79
N LYS A 127 18.06 46.08 -14.73
CA LYS A 127 18.78 45.40 -15.82
C LYS A 127 18.36 43.93 -15.98
N PHE A 128 18.00 43.25 -14.90
CA PHE A 128 17.46 41.88 -14.92
C PHE A 128 16.05 41.82 -15.51
N VAL A 129 15.15 42.71 -15.06
CA VAL A 129 13.78 42.86 -15.58
C VAL A 129 13.79 43.35 -17.04
N LYS A 130 14.76 44.16 -17.48
CA LYS A 130 14.91 44.53 -18.90
C LYS A 130 15.46 43.38 -19.78
N LYS A 131 16.01 42.33 -19.18
CA LYS A 131 16.54 41.14 -19.88
C LYS A 131 15.52 39.99 -19.96
N LEU A 132 14.50 40.01 -19.11
CA LEU A 132 13.29 39.19 -19.21
C LEU A 132 12.21 40.01 -19.96
N GLY A 133 12.00 39.71 -21.25
CA GLY A 133 10.96 40.37 -22.05
C GLY A 133 9.59 40.29 -21.35
N ARG A 134 8.77 41.36 -21.49
CA ARG A 134 7.56 41.54 -20.68
C ARG A 134 6.56 40.39 -20.83
N PRO A 135 5.98 39.89 -19.71
CA PRO A 135 4.91 38.90 -19.73
C PRO A 135 3.54 39.59 -19.89
N ASP A 136 3.20 40.04 -21.10
CA ASP A 136 1.87 40.63 -21.40
C ASP A 136 1.26 40.16 -22.74
N SER A 137 1.84 39.13 -23.36
CA SER A 137 1.25 38.45 -24.51
C SER A 137 0.64 37.12 -24.06
N LEU A 138 -0.70 37.04 -24.07
CA LEU A 138 -1.60 35.87 -23.87
C LEU A 138 -2.43 35.87 -22.56
N ARG A 139 -3.56 36.59 -22.58
CA ARG A 139 -4.92 36.01 -22.35
C ARG A 139 -6.02 37.07 -22.49
N GLY A 140 -7.09 36.77 -23.24
CA GLY A 140 -8.32 37.57 -23.19
C GLY A 140 -9.36 37.27 -24.26
N ARG A 141 -10.36 36.45 -23.91
CA ARG A 141 -11.69 36.29 -24.59
C ARG A 141 -11.68 35.71 -26.01
N ALA A 142 -12.77 35.12 -26.51
CA ALA A 142 -13.95 34.47 -25.90
C ALA A 142 -14.62 33.59 -26.96
N TRP A 143 -15.54 32.70 -26.58
CA TRP A 143 -16.36 31.95 -27.54
C TRP A 143 -17.32 32.87 -28.31
N GLN A 144 -17.46 32.63 -29.61
CA GLN A 144 -18.71 32.90 -30.32
C GLN A 144 -18.88 31.93 -31.49
N THR A 145 -20.09 31.39 -31.60
CA THR A 145 -20.56 30.43 -32.59
C THR A 145 -20.95 31.11 -33.91
N ASN A 146 -20.74 30.45 -35.04
CA ASN A 146 -21.83 30.13 -35.97
C ASN A 146 -21.43 29.08 -37.01
N ASP A 147 -22.43 28.38 -37.52
CA ASP A 147 -22.34 27.35 -38.55
C ASP A 147 -21.97 27.90 -39.94
N GLU A 148 -21.35 27.06 -40.78
CA GLU A 148 -22.01 26.63 -42.03
C GLU A 148 -21.36 25.35 -42.60
N GLN A 149 -22.11 24.63 -43.43
CA GLN A 149 -21.86 23.24 -43.83
C GLN A 149 -21.06 23.12 -45.12
N ALA A 150 -20.19 22.11 -45.24
CA ALA A 150 -20.10 21.22 -46.42
C ALA A 150 -19.15 20.03 -46.19
N ASN A 151 -19.66 18.84 -46.50
CA ASN A 151 -18.96 17.59 -46.88
C ASN A 151 -19.72 17.10 -48.15
N PRO A 152 -19.26 16.16 -49.00
CA PRO A 152 -18.30 15.09 -48.69
C PRO A 152 -17.37 14.62 -49.85
N GLU A 153 -16.75 13.45 -49.60
CA GLU A 153 -16.33 12.38 -50.54
C GLU A 153 -14.94 12.42 -51.24
N ASP A 154 -14.15 11.41 -50.85
CA ASP A 154 -13.37 10.43 -51.64
C ASP A 154 -12.38 10.87 -52.74
N ALA A 155 -11.12 10.41 -52.60
CA ALA A 155 -10.54 9.38 -53.49
C ALA A 155 -9.07 9.02 -53.15
N GLU A 156 -8.70 7.82 -53.60
CA GLU A 156 -7.51 7.01 -53.36
C GLU A 156 -6.20 7.47 -54.05
N ASP A 157 -5.08 6.99 -53.48
CA ASP A 157 -3.89 6.41 -54.14
C ASP A 157 -2.84 7.19 -54.99
N ALA A 158 -1.66 6.54 -54.96
CA ALA A 158 -0.55 6.51 -55.91
C ALA A 158 0.66 7.45 -55.74
N GLU A 159 1.83 6.87 -56.04
CA GLU A 159 3.19 7.38 -55.82
C GLU A 159 3.83 7.95 -57.11
N GLU A 160 5.12 8.30 -57.00
CA GLU A 160 6.20 8.27 -58.02
C GLU A 160 6.84 9.59 -58.53
N ASP A 161 8.19 9.48 -58.61
CA ASP A 161 9.22 10.15 -59.44
C ASP A 161 9.78 11.57 -59.18
N GLU A 162 11.07 11.59 -58.76
CA GLU A 162 12.30 11.94 -59.53
C GLU A 162 12.22 12.98 -60.70
N GLU A 163 13.24 13.76 -61.10
CA GLU A 163 14.55 14.20 -60.57
C GLU A 163 15.00 15.50 -61.35
N GLU A 164 16.26 15.95 -61.23
CA GLU A 164 16.99 16.92 -62.10
C GLU A 164 16.67 18.45 -62.05
N GLN A 165 17.62 19.39 -62.29
CA GLN A 165 19.07 19.50 -61.99
C GLN A 165 19.55 20.98 -62.03
N ARG A 166 20.23 21.44 -60.95
CA ARG A 166 21.37 22.41 -60.81
C ARG A 166 21.60 23.60 -61.80
N PRO A 167 22.06 24.78 -61.32
CA PRO A 167 23.53 25.00 -61.16
C PRO A 167 23.99 25.85 -59.94
N ALA A 168 25.28 25.74 -59.62
CA ALA A 168 26.03 26.58 -58.65
C ALA A 168 27.02 27.50 -59.43
N PRO A 169 27.66 28.58 -58.86
CA PRO A 169 28.65 28.42 -57.78
C PRO A 169 28.97 29.64 -56.85
N LYS A 170 29.96 29.43 -55.95
CA LYS A 170 30.85 30.42 -55.25
C LYS A 170 30.44 31.05 -53.89
N GLY A 171 30.83 30.39 -52.79
CA GLY A 171 32.12 30.74 -52.14
C GLY A 171 32.17 31.58 -50.84
N ARG A 172 32.23 30.89 -49.68
CA ARG A 172 32.67 31.35 -48.33
C ARG A 172 31.73 32.36 -47.61
N LYS A 173 31.45 32.22 -46.29
CA LYS A 173 32.27 31.66 -45.20
C LYS A 173 31.52 30.66 -44.30
N ARG A 174 32.26 29.62 -43.89
CA ARG A 174 32.12 28.72 -42.72
C ARG A 174 30.81 28.82 -41.91
N GLY A 175 30.00 27.76 -41.96
CA GLY A 175 28.81 27.62 -41.13
C GLY A 175 29.10 27.56 -39.63
N ALA A 176 28.08 27.91 -38.84
CA ALA A 176 28.02 27.56 -37.43
C ALA A 176 28.05 26.04 -37.31
N LYS A 177 28.97 25.52 -36.48
CA LYS A 177 28.94 24.09 -36.12
C LYS A 177 27.70 23.86 -35.26
N THR A 178 26.79 23.00 -35.72
CA THR A 178 25.88 22.32 -34.79
C THR A 178 26.74 21.58 -33.75
N GLY A 179 26.44 21.77 -32.47
CA GLY A 179 27.23 21.22 -31.38
C GLY A 179 27.22 19.69 -31.42
N LYS A 180 28.35 19.06 -31.78
CA LYS A 180 28.50 17.61 -31.72
C LYS A 180 28.35 17.16 -30.26
N LEU A 181 27.50 16.16 -30.06
CA LEU A 181 27.29 15.49 -28.78
C LEU A 181 28.61 14.97 -28.21
N THR A 182 28.75 14.91 -26.88
CA THR A 182 29.90 14.24 -26.29
C THR A 182 29.75 12.72 -26.41
N PRO A 183 30.85 11.93 -26.48
CA PRO A 183 30.77 10.48 -26.61
C PRO A 183 29.96 9.76 -25.50
N MET A 184 29.84 10.38 -24.32
CA MET A 184 28.97 9.90 -23.23
C MET A 184 27.48 10.20 -23.49
N GLU A 185 27.16 11.35 -24.10
CA GLU A 185 25.79 11.67 -24.53
C GLU A 185 25.38 10.82 -25.74
N GLU A 186 26.32 10.45 -26.62
CA GLU A 186 26.09 9.46 -27.69
C GLU A 186 25.77 8.07 -27.13
N GLN A 187 26.54 7.58 -26.14
CA GLN A 187 26.22 6.35 -25.40
C GLN A 187 24.85 6.42 -24.72
N PHE A 188 24.53 7.55 -24.05
CA PHE A 188 23.23 7.76 -23.42
C PHE A 188 22.09 7.69 -24.43
N LEU A 189 22.21 8.40 -25.56
CA LEU A 189 21.19 8.39 -26.62
C LEU A 189 21.03 7.02 -27.27
N ALA A 190 22.10 6.25 -27.45
CA ALA A 190 22.02 4.89 -27.97
C ALA A 190 21.20 3.97 -27.05
N ILE A 191 21.34 4.11 -25.73
CA ILE A 191 20.53 3.36 -24.75
C ILE A 191 19.10 3.93 -24.69
N LYS A 192 18.93 5.26 -24.66
CA LYS A 192 17.62 5.93 -24.59
C LYS A 192 16.73 5.65 -25.79
N ARG A 193 17.28 5.60 -27.02
CA ARG A 193 16.53 5.24 -28.23
C ARG A 193 15.91 3.84 -28.19
N LYS A 194 16.52 2.90 -27.46
CA LYS A 194 15.98 1.56 -27.22
C LYS A 194 14.95 1.51 -26.08
N ASN A 195 14.95 2.52 -25.20
CA ASN A 195 14.21 2.55 -23.93
C ASN A 195 13.52 3.92 -23.74
N MET A 196 12.76 4.37 -24.73
CA MET A 196 12.22 5.74 -24.76
C MET A 196 11.18 6.01 -23.67
N ASP A 197 10.46 4.97 -23.24
CA ASP A 197 9.46 4.99 -22.16
C ASP A 197 10.08 5.00 -20.75
N THR A 198 11.37 4.71 -20.65
CA THR A 198 12.07 4.44 -19.40
C THR A 198 12.91 5.65 -18.98
N LEU A 199 12.77 6.09 -17.74
CA LEU A 199 13.56 7.18 -17.15
C LEU A 199 14.95 6.66 -16.78
N LEU A 200 15.99 7.16 -17.44
CA LEU A 200 17.36 6.62 -17.33
C LEU A 200 18.22 7.37 -16.31
N ILE A 201 18.88 6.58 -15.45
CA ILE A 201 19.79 7.01 -14.39
C ILE A 201 21.20 6.54 -14.75
N MET A 202 22.07 7.43 -15.24
CA MET A 202 23.40 7.04 -15.74
C MET A 202 24.54 7.34 -14.76
N GLU A 203 25.39 6.35 -14.50
CA GLU A 203 26.57 6.48 -13.65
C GLU A 203 27.69 7.29 -14.31
N VAL A 204 28.16 8.33 -13.61
CA VAL A 204 29.22 9.24 -14.07
C VAL A 204 30.21 9.45 -12.91
N GLY A 205 31.01 8.43 -12.63
CA GLY A 205 31.90 8.40 -11.46
C GLY A 205 31.11 8.37 -10.15
N TYR A 206 31.46 9.22 -9.19
CA TYR A 206 30.87 9.25 -7.84
C TYR A 206 29.37 9.66 -7.76
N LYS A 207 28.70 9.88 -8.90
CA LYS A 207 27.31 10.32 -8.96
C LYS A 207 26.56 9.74 -10.16
N PHE A 208 25.26 9.56 -9.98
CA PHE A 208 24.32 9.32 -11.06
C PHE A 208 23.82 10.64 -11.66
N ARG A 209 23.48 10.60 -12.95
CA ARG A 209 23.07 11.75 -13.74
C ARG A 209 21.88 11.41 -14.65
N PHE A 210 20.95 12.34 -14.70
CA PHE A 210 19.79 12.34 -15.60
C PHE A 210 20.04 13.34 -16.73
N PHE A 211 19.45 13.11 -17.90
CA PHE A 211 19.62 13.97 -19.08
C PHE A 211 18.27 14.29 -19.74
N GLY A 212 18.14 15.47 -20.35
CA GLY A 212 16.97 15.88 -21.13
C GLY A 212 15.68 15.91 -20.32
N GLU A 213 14.60 15.42 -20.91
CA GLU A 213 13.29 15.27 -20.28
C GLU A 213 13.34 14.44 -18.99
N ASP A 214 14.20 13.40 -18.92
CA ASP A 214 14.35 12.56 -17.72
C ASP A 214 14.91 13.39 -16.55
N ALA A 215 15.73 14.40 -16.83
CA ALA A 215 16.20 15.35 -15.81
C ALA A 215 15.10 16.31 -15.32
N ARG A 216 14.14 16.68 -16.19
CA ARG A 216 12.97 17.48 -15.81
C ARG A 216 12.03 16.69 -14.90
N LEU A 217 11.74 15.44 -15.26
CA LEU A 217 10.93 14.53 -14.46
C LEU A 217 11.60 14.23 -13.11
N ALA A 218 12.88 13.86 -13.11
CA ALA A 218 13.64 13.62 -11.87
C ALA A 218 13.69 14.86 -10.97
N ALA A 219 13.86 16.07 -11.52
CA ALA A 219 13.82 17.31 -10.74
C ALA A 219 12.46 17.57 -10.07
N LYS A 220 11.36 17.31 -10.79
CA LYS A 220 10.00 17.43 -10.27
C LYS A 220 9.73 16.43 -9.14
N GLU A 221 9.93 15.13 -9.40
CA GLU A 221 9.54 14.07 -8.46
C GLU A 221 10.52 13.91 -7.28
N LEU A 222 11.81 14.20 -7.47
CA LEU A 222 12.83 14.08 -6.42
C LEU A 222 13.06 15.38 -5.65
N SER A 223 12.53 16.51 -6.14
CA SER A 223 12.77 17.86 -5.61
C SER A 223 14.24 18.28 -5.67
N ILE A 224 14.90 17.98 -6.80
CA ILE A 224 16.31 18.31 -7.06
C ILE A 224 16.44 19.36 -8.19
N VAL A 225 17.58 20.04 -8.26
CA VAL A 225 17.80 21.09 -9.27
C VAL A 225 18.03 20.49 -10.66
N CYS A 226 17.21 20.88 -11.64
CA CYS A 226 17.50 20.67 -13.06
C CYS A 226 18.37 21.82 -13.59
N ILE A 227 19.54 21.50 -14.13
CA ILE A 227 20.41 22.44 -14.85
C ILE A 227 19.85 22.57 -16.28
N PRO A 228 19.56 23.79 -16.78
CA PRO A 228 19.01 23.98 -18.13
C PRO A 228 19.90 23.47 -19.26
N GLY A 229 19.27 23.00 -20.34
CA GLY A 229 19.88 22.50 -21.57
C GLY A 229 18.80 21.93 -22.51
N LYS A 230 19.18 21.19 -23.56
CA LYS A 230 18.24 20.48 -24.45
C LYS A 230 17.34 19.56 -23.63
N MET A 231 16.04 19.60 -23.87
CA MET A 231 15.05 18.72 -23.25
C MET A 231 14.78 17.51 -24.13
N ARG A 232 14.67 17.71 -25.45
CA ARG A 232 14.31 16.64 -26.38
C ARG A 232 15.53 15.82 -26.83
N TYR A 233 15.27 14.55 -27.15
CA TYR A 233 16.28 13.59 -27.63
C TYR A 233 16.42 13.54 -29.16
N ASP A 234 15.56 14.27 -29.90
CA ASP A 234 15.65 14.50 -31.35
C ASP A 234 16.44 15.78 -31.66
N GLU A 235 16.98 15.90 -32.88
CA GLU A 235 17.67 17.11 -33.33
C GLU A 235 16.69 18.17 -33.84
N HIS A 236 15.81 18.65 -32.95
CA HIS A 236 14.80 19.64 -33.31
C HIS A 236 15.39 21.06 -33.44
N PRO A 237 15.09 21.83 -34.52
CA PRO A 237 15.67 23.16 -34.76
C PRO A 237 15.49 24.18 -33.63
N SER A 238 14.41 24.07 -32.83
CA SER A 238 14.16 24.95 -31.68
C SER A 238 15.23 24.86 -30.59
N GLU A 239 15.87 23.70 -30.43
CA GLU A 239 16.89 23.43 -29.40
C GLU A 239 18.32 23.38 -29.97
N ALA A 240 18.48 23.65 -31.27
CA ALA A 240 19.79 23.66 -31.96
C ALA A 240 20.76 24.75 -31.45
N HIS A 241 20.27 25.74 -30.71
CA HIS A 241 21.06 26.79 -30.06
C HIS A 241 21.67 26.37 -28.71
N LEU A 242 21.34 25.17 -28.23
CA LEU A 242 21.86 24.60 -26.98
C LEU A 242 22.91 23.54 -27.33
N ASP A 243 24.01 23.48 -26.57
CA ASP A 243 25.12 22.54 -26.84
C ASP A 243 25.08 21.25 -26.00
N ARG A 244 24.21 21.16 -25.00
CA ARG A 244 24.18 20.07 -24.00
C ARG A 244 22.75 19.79 -23.55
N PHE A 245 22.49 18.55 -23.12
CA PHE A 245 21.24 18.20 -22.46
C PHE A 245 21.03 18.93 -21.12
N ALA A 246 19.77 19.21 -20.78
CA ALA A 246 19.36 19.51 -19.43
C ALA A 246 19.80 18.37 -18.51
N SER A 247 20.16 18.64 -17.25
CA SER A 247 20.65 17.56 -16.38
C SER A 247 20.41 17.79 -14.90
N ALA A 248 20.14 16.69 -14.19
CA ALA A 248 20.07 16.61 -12.75
C ALA A 248 21.06 15.52 -12.27
N SER A 249 21.40 15.47 -10.98
CA SER A 249 22.31 14.44 -10.46
C SER A 249 22.11 14.14 -8.98
N ILE A 250 22.37 12.89 -8.59
CA ILE A 250 22.31 12.38 -7.21
C ILE A 250 23.61 11.62 -6.87
N PRO A 251 24.07 11.59 -5.61
CA PRO A 251 25.21 10.77 -5.20
C PRO A 251 24.95 9.27 -5.40
N VAL A 252 25.99 8.47 -5.69
CA VAL A 252 25.86 7.00 -5.84
C VAL A 252 25.16 6.32 -4.64
N PRO A 253 25.51 6.60 -3.36
CA PRO A 253 24.85 5.99 -2.20
C PRO A 253 23.37 6.36 -2.01
N ARG A 254 22.84 7.29 -2.81
CA ARG A 254 21.43 7.72 -2.75
C ARG A 254 20.58 7.12 -3.88
N LEU A 255 21.16 6.27 -4.74
CA LEU A 255 20.44 5.60 -5.82
C LEU A 255 19.18 4.88 -5.33
N PRO A 256 19.19 4.02 -4.29
CA PRO A 256 18.00 3.22 -3.94
C PRO A 256 16.81 4.10 -3.52
N VAL A 257 17.07 5.09 -2.65
CA VAL A 257 16.08 6.07 -2.19
C VAL A 257 15.43 6.84 -3.33
N HIS A 258 16.22 7.27 -4.32
CA HIS A 258 15.71 8.04 -5.45
C HIS A 258 15.05 7.16 -6.51
N ALA A 259 15.56 5.96 -6.77
CA ALA A 259 14.92 4.97 -7.63
C ALA A 259 13.54 4.57 -7.08
N LYS A 260 13.43 4.23 -5.79
CA LYS A 260 12.15 3.91 -5.13
C LYS A 260 11.14 5.04 -5.26
N ARG A 261 11.55 6.30 -5.09
CA ARG A 261 10.67 7.47 -5.27
C ARG A 261 10.14 7.62 -6.70
N LEU A 262 10.99 7.42 -7.72
CA LEU A 262 10.58 7.49 -9.12
C LEU A 262 9.65 6.34 -9.52
N VAL A 263 9.92 5.12 -9.02
CA VAL A 263 9.04 3.95 -9.20
C VAL A 263 7.69 4.15 -8.51
N ALA A 264 7.67 4.68 -7.28
CA ALA A 264 6.43 5.00 -6.57
C ALA A 264 5.58 6.06 -7.29
N ALA A 265 6.22 7.04 -7.94
CA ALA A 265 5.57 8.02 -8.82
C ALA A 265 5.05 7.42 -10.15
N GLY A 266 5.34 6.15 -10.45
CA GLY A 266 4.82 5.41 -11.60
C GLY A 266 5.74 5.35 -12.82
N HIS A 267 6.99 5.78 -12.70
CA HIS A 267 7.97 5.71 -13.81
C HIS A 267 8.59 4.31 -13.91
N LYS A 268 8.80 3.80 -15.13
CA LYS A 268 9.81 2.75 -15.41
C LYS A 268 11.19 3.40 -15.32
N VAL A 269 12.09 2.84 -14.52
CA VAL A 269 13.38 3.44 -14.17
C VAL A 269 14.49 2.48 -14.58
N GLY A 270 15.40 2.94 -15.44
CA GLY A 270 16.56 2.17 -15.88
C GLY A 270 17.85 2.69 -15.26
N VAL A 271 18.63 1.83 -14.62
CA VAL A 271 19.94 2.17 -14.05
C VAL A 271 21.04 1.70 -14.98
N ILE A 272 21.87 2.64 -15.41
CA ILE A 272 23.00 2.41 -16.30
C ILE A 272 24.29 2.55 -15.49
N ARG A 273 25.02 1.45 -15.33
CA ARG A 273 26.31 1.40 -14.61
C ARG A 273 27.50 1.37 -15.56
N GLN A 274 28.67 1.67 -15.03
CA GLN A 274 29.95 1.48 -15.71
C GLN A 274 30.36 0.00 -15.57
N ILE A 275 30.63 -0.67 -16.70
CA ILE A 275 31.02 -2.10 -16.73
C ILE A 275 32.54 -2.27 -16.62
N GLU A 276 33.30 -1.29 -17.12
CA GLU A 276 34.76 -1.26 -17.07
C GLU A 276 35.25 -0.53 -15.80
N THR A 277 36.16 -1.16 -15.07
CA THR A 277 36.93 -0.53 -13.97
C THR A 277 38.16 0.22 -14.49
N ALA A 278 38.85 0.98 -13.62
CA ALA A 278 39.83 1.97 -14.06
C ALA A 278 41.23 1.41 -14.33
N ALA A 279 41.65 0.34 -13.66
CA ALA A 279 42.95 -0.30 -13.89
C ALA A 279 42.88 -1.29 -15.07
N LEU A 280 41.89 -2.19 -15.09
CA LEU A 280 41.66 -3.13 -16.21
C LEU A 280 41.54 -2.40 -17.54
N LYS A 281 40.81 -1.27 -17.56
CA LYS A 281 40.69 -0.46 -18.78
C LYS A 281 41.99 0.18 -19.24
N LYS A 282 42.88 0.60 -18.32
CA LYS A 282 44.20 1.16 -18.70
C LYS A 282 45.10 0.09 -19.33
N ALA A 283 44.93 -1.17 -18.92
CA ALA A 283 45.65 -2.32 -19.44
C ALA A 283 45.09 -2.81 -20.79
N GLY A 284 43.78 -2.79 -20.99
CA GLY A 284 43.12 -3.28 -22.20
C GLY A 284 43.18 -2.34 -23.42
N ASP A 285 42.84 -2.90 -24.58
CA ASP A 285 42.89 -2.22 -25.89
C ASP A 285 42.06 -0.93 -25.96
N ASN A 286 40.99 -0.86 -25.16
CA ASN A 286 40.03 0.24 -25.15
C ASN A 286 40.43 1.45 -24.25
N ARG A 287 41.69 1.51 -23.79
CA ARG A 287 42.20 2.52 -22.83
C ARG A 287 41.90 3.99 -23.15
N ASN A 288 41.80 4.34 -24.44
CA ASN A 288 41.60 5.71 -24.92
C ASN A 288 40.12 6.09 -25.13
N ALA A 289 39.19 5.15 -25.02
CA ALA A 289 37.76 5.38 -25.24
C ALA A 289 37.04 5.87 -23.95
N PRO A 290 35.79 6.38 -24.03
CA PRO A 290 34.93 6.57 -22.85
C PRO A 290 34.66 5.24 -22.14
N PHE A 291 34.40 5.25 -20.83
CA PHE A 291 33.98 4.04 -20.10
C PHE A 291 32.73 3.43 -20.74
N VAL A 292 32.75 2.13 -21.00
CA VAL A 292 31.57 1.39 -21.48
C VAL A 292 30.52 1.35 -20.37
N ARG A 293 29.27 1.57 -20.78
CA ARG A 293 28.09 1.64 -19.92
C ARG A 293 26.98 0.79 -20.50
N GLN A 294 26.27 0.09 -19.64
CA GLN A 294 25.13 -0.73 -20.02
C GLN A 294 24.01 -0.55 -18.99
N LEU A 295 22.77 -0.77 -19.43
CA LEU A 295 21.60 -0.86 -18.58
C LEU A 295 21.72 -2.15 -17.76
N THR A 296 21.93 -2.06 -16.45
CA THR A 296 22.13 -3.24 -15.58
C THR A 296 20.87 -3.64 -14.83
N ASN A 297 19.97 -2.68 -14.58
CA ASN A 297 18.74 -2.91 -13.85
C ASN A 297 17.64 -2.05 -14.46
N VAL A 298 16.44 -2.62 -14.54
CA VAL A 298 15.20 -1.90 -14.84
C VAL A 298 14.26 -2.11 -13.65
N TYR A 299 13.46 -1.11 -13.33
CA TYR A 299 12.47 -1.19 -12.26
C TYR A 299 11.15 -0.55 -12.68
N THR A 300 10.07 -1.23 -12.37
CA THR A 300 8.70 -0.74 -12.37
C THR A 300 8.08 -1.00 -11.01
N LYS A 301 6.79 -0.68 -10.84
CA LYS A 301 6.08 -0.82 -9.57
C LYS A 301 5.86 -2.30 -9.20
N GLY A 302 5.69 -3.18 -10.20
CA GLY A 302 5.61 -4.63 -10.00
C GLY A 302 6.97 -5.32 -9.84
N THR A 303 8.05 -4.78 -10.39
CA THR A 303 9.37 -5.45 -10.48
C THR A 303 10.42 -4.95 -9.48
N TYR A 304 10.09 -4.01 -8.60
CA TYR A 304 11.03 -3.48 -7.60
C TYR A 304 11.30 -4.45 -6.44
N VAL A 305 12.40 -5.21 -6.55
CA VAL A 305 12.83 -6.24 -5.57
C VAL A 305 14.12 -5.84 -4.82
N ASP A 306 14.60 -4.60 -4.99
CA ASP A 306 16.00 -4.24 -4.71
C ASP A 306 16.35 -3.78 -3.28
N GLU A 307 15.40 -3.59 -2.35
CA GLU A 307 15.77 -3.12 -1.00
C GLU A 307 14.84 -3.56 0.14
N ILE A 308 15.45 -3.81 1.31
CA ILE A 308 14.77 -3.99 2.59
C ILE A 308 14.06 -2.68 2.94
N GLY A 309 12.73 -2.72 3.05
CA GLY A 309 11.97 -1.56 3.51
C GLY A 309 12.26 -1.21 4.96
N GLU A 310 13.16 -0.26 5.21
CA GLU A 310 13.12 0.55 6.42
C GLU A 310 11.84 1.41 6.40
N LEU A 311 11.08 1.33 7.49
CA LEU A 311 10.02 2.28 7.88
C LEU A 311 8.97 2.66 6.82
N GLU A 312 8.08 1.72 6.48
CA GLU A 312 6.74 2.08 5.99
C GLU A 312 5.76 2.22 7.18
N GLN A 313 5.81 3.36 7.85
CA GLN A 313 4.66 3.83 8.64
C GLN A 313 3.62 4.41 7.67
N GLY A 314 2.54 3.65 7.42
CA GLY A 314 1.36 4.14 6.68
C GLY A 314 1.45 4.13 5.14
N GLY A 315 2.49 3.52 4.56
CA GLY A 315 2.60 3.33 3.11
C GLY A 315 1.95 2.02 2.62
N SER A 316 1.48 2.02 1.36
CA SER A 316 1.21 0.80 0.61
C SER A 316 2.51 0.00 0.43
N PRO A 317 2.55 -1.32 0.63
CA PRO A 317 3.77 -2.10 0.50
C PRO A 317 4.29 -2.08 -0.94
N SER A 318 5.45 -1.45 -1.17
CA SER A 318 6.11 -1.49 -2.47
C SER A 318 6.38 -2.96 -2.87
N GLY A 319 5.85 -3.39 -4.02
CA GLY A 319 5.84 -4.79 -4.47
C GLY A 319 4.42 -5.41 -4.48
N GLY A 320 3.51 -4.86 -5.29
CA GLY A 320 2.18 -5.41 -5.54
C GLY A 320 2.18 -6.44 -6.68
N TYR A 321 1.00 -6.91 -7.09
CA TYR A 321 0.90 -7.81 -8.24
C TYR A 321 1.11 -7.06 -9.56
N LEU A 322 1.84 -7.71 -10.47
CA LEU A 322 1.87 -7.45 -11.91
C LEU A 322 0.86 -8.42 -12.55
N LEU A 323 -0.21 -7.90 -13.17
CA LEU A 323 -1.27 -8.71 -13.78
C LEU A 323 -1.21 -8.62 -15.30
N CYS A 324 -0.96 -9.75 -15.95
CA CYS A 324 -1.07 -9.92 -17.38
C CYS A 324 -2.47 -10.39 -17.75
N ILE A 325 -3.08 -9.77 -18.77
CA ILE A 325 -4.44 -10.06 -19.23
C ILE A 325 -4.49 -10.13 -20.76
N THR A 326 -5.21 -11.13 -21.28
CA THR A 326 -5.61 -11.21 -22.67
C THR A 326 -7.10 -11.53 -22.74
N GLU A 327 -7.77 -11.04 -23.78
CA GLU A 327 -9.14 -11.44 -24.09
C GLU A 327 -9.26 -11.96 -25.52
N SER A 328 -10.36 -12.65 -25.76
CA SER A 328 -10.85 -13.10 -27.06
C SER A 328 -12.36 -12.91 -27.08
N LYS A 329 -12.94 -12.48 -28.20
CA LYS A 329 -14.39 -12.43 -28.34
C LYS A 329 -14.95 -13.86 -28.37
N ALA A 330 -15.86 -14.17 -27.46
CA ALA A 330 -16.56 -15.45 -27.48
C ALA A 330 -17.47 -15.52 -28.71
N LYS A 331 -17.72 -16.73 -29.24
CA LYS A 331 -18.58 -16.90 -30.44
C LYS A 331 -20.05 -16.68 -30.08
N GLY A 332 -20.55 -15.48 -30.32
CA GLY A 332 -21.95 -15.10 -30.21
C GLY A 332 -22.26 -13.83 -30.99
N GLY A 333 -23.46 -13.72 -31.55
CA GLY A 333 -23.95 -12.52 -32.24
C GLY A 333 -25.11 -11.90 -31.48
N GLY A 334 -25.03 -10.61 -31.14
CA GLY A 334 -26.10 -9.89 -30.46
C GLY A 334 -25.59 -8.81 -29.50
N THR A 335 -26.45 -8.37 -28.58
CA THR A 335 -26.16 -7.35 -27.55
C THR A 335 -25.38 -7.86 -26.35
N ASP A 336 -25.24 -9.18 -26.19
CA ASP A 336 -24.36 -9.79 -25.18
C ASP A 336 -22.93 -9.93 -25.74
N GLU A 337 -22.12 -8.87 -25.68
CA GLU A 337 -20.67 -8.94 -26.00
C GLU A 337 -19.93 -9.75 -24.92
N LYS A 338 -20.00 -11.08 -25.05
CA LYS A 338 -19.22 -12.03 -24.25
C LYS A 338 -17.76 -12.10 -24.69
N VAL A 339 -16.86 -12.20 -23.73
CA VAL A 339 -15.42 -12.39 -23.95
C VAL A 339 -14.92 -13.56 -23.12
N ASP A 340 -14.00 -14.33 -23.67
CA ASP A 340 -13.17 -15.28 -22.93
C ASP A 340 -11.88 -14.58 -22.52
N VAL A 341 -11.52 -14.69 -21.24
CA VAL A 341 -10.48 -13.89 -20.59
C VAL A 341 -9.48 -14.82 -19.91
N GLY A 342 -8.19 -14.62 -20.21
CA GLY A 342 -7.09 -15.24 -19.49
C GLY A 342 -6.34 -14.21 -18.65
N ILE A 343 -6.08 -14.52 -17.38
CA ILE A 343 -5.22 -13.72 -16.51
C ILE A 343 -4.11 -14.55 -15.88
N ILE A 344 -2.95 -13.92 -15.68
CA ILE A 344 -1.92 -14.38 -14.75
C ILE A 344 -1.37 -13.17 -13.98
N ALA A 345 -1.36 -13.26 -12.66
CA ALA A 345 -0.86 -12.24 -11.76
C ALA A 345 0.31 -12.79 -10.95
N VAL A 346 1.42 -12.05 -10.96
CA VAL A 346 2.68 -12.44 -10.33
C VAL A 346 3.11 -11.36 -9.35
N GLN A 347 3.63 -11.76 -8.19
CA GLN A 347 4.22 -10.84 -7.22
C GLN A 347 5.72 -11.15 -7.04
N PRO A 348 6.62 -10.50 -7.80
CA PRO A 348 8.07 -10.71 -7.72
C PRO A 348 8.67 -10.50 -6.31
N ALA A 349 8.00 -9.72 -5.45
CA ALA A 349 8.44 -9.50 -4.07
C ALA A 349 8.14 -10.66 -3.09
N THR A 350 7.40 -11.70 -3.51
CA THR A 350 6.98 -12.83 -2.64
C THR A 350 7.03 -14.21 -3.32
N GLY A 351 7.01 -14.28 -4.65
CA GLY A 351 6.90 -15.54 -5.40
C GLY A 351 5.45 -16.02 -5.61
N ASP A 352 4.44 -15.26 -5.20
CA ASP A 352 3.02 -15.63 -5.40
C ASP A 352 2.63 -15.53 -6.88
N ILE A 353 2.07 -16.61 -7.45
CA ILE A 353 1.55 -16.67 -8.82
C ILE A 353 0.07 -17.09 -8.78
N ILE A 354 -0.80 -16.28 -9.36
CA ILE A 354 -2.23 -16.53 -9.45
C ILE A 354 -2.61 -16.56 -10.93
N TYR A 355 -3.42 -17.54 -11.36
CA TYR A 355 -3.92 -17.58 -12.73
C TYR A 355 -5.42 -17.88 -12.77
N ASP A 356 -6.09 -17.46 -13.85
CA ASP A 356 -7.49 -17.80 -14.09
C ASP A 356 -7.88 -17.71 -15.56
N SER A 357 -8.92 -18.46 -15.95
CA SER A 357 -9.56 -18.39 -17.26
C SER A 357 -11.08 -18.44 -17.09
N PHE A 358 -11.81 -17.50 -17.68
CA PHE A 358 -13.26 -17.37 -17.49
C PHE A 358 -13.94 -16.59 -18.63
N GLU A 359 -15.20 -16.90 -18.89
CA GLU A 359 -16.07 -16.04 -19.72
C GLU A 359 -16.59 -14.87 -18.89
N ASP A 360 -16.66 -13.67 -19.48
CA ASP A 360 -17.27 -12.49 -18.88
C ASP A 360 -18.30 -11.82 -19.82
N GLY A 361 -19.36 -11.30 -19.22
CA GLY A 361 -20.44 -10.59 -19.91
C GLY A 361 -20.14 -9.11 -20.14
N PHE A 362 -21.05 -8.40 -20.80
CA PHE A 362 -20.90 -6.99 -21.20
C PHE A 362 -20.49 -6.03 -20.05
N MET A 363 -20.89 -6.31 -18.81
CA MET A 363 -20.54 -5.51 -17.62
C MET A 363 -19.13 -5.74 -17.08
N ARG A 364 -18.41 -6.78 -17.52
CA ARG A 364 -17.05 -7.14 -17.07
C ARG A 364 -16.91 -7.39 -15.55
N SER A 365 -17.96 -7.95 -14.93
CA SER A 365 -18.03 -8.16 -13.47
C SER A 365 -17.08 -9.25 -12.96
N GLU A 366 -16.76 -10.25 -13.79
CA GLU A 366 -15.80 -11.29 -13.41
C GLU A 366 -14.37 -10.74 -13.43
N ILE A 367 -14.01 -9.93 -14.43
CA ILE A 367 -12.74 -9.18 -14.47
C ILE A 367 -12.68 -8.26 -13.25
N GLU A 368 -13.70 -7.43 -13.02
CA GLU A 368 -13.74 -6.48 -11.89
C GLU A 368 -13.48 -7.18 -10.55
N THR A 369 -14.17 -8.28 -10.28
CA THR A 369 -14.00 -9.10 -9.06
C THR A 369 -12.54 -9.52 -8.87
N ARG A 370 -11.89 -10.03 -9.92
CA ARG A 370 -10.49 -10.48 -9.87
C ARG A 370 -9.52 -9.30 -9.72
N LEU A 371 -9.77 -8.18 -10.39
CA LEU A 371 -8.97 -6.97 -10.24
C LEU A 371 -9.08 -6.36 -8.84
N LEU A 372 -10.23 -6.48 -8.16
CA LEU A 372 -10.41 -6.02 -6.78
C LEU A 372 -9.72 -6.96 -5.76
N HIS A 373 -9.79 -8.28 -5.96
CA HIS A 373 -9.12 -9.26 -5.09
C HIS A 373 -7.59 -9.33 -5.28
N ILE A 374 -7.08 -9.10 -6.49
CA ILE A 374 -5.64 -9.09 -6.81
C ILE A 374 -5.05 -7.70 -6.58
N SER A 375 -5.81 -6.64 -6.87
CA SER A 375 -5.42 -5.23 -6.79
C SER A 375 -4.03 -4.95 -7.42
N PRO A 376 -3.88 -5.21 -8.73
CA PRO A 376 -2.58 -5.09 -9.40
C PRO A 376 -2.06 -3.65 -9.39
N CYS A 377 -0.76 -3.52 -9.13
CA CYS A 377 -0.03 -2.26 -9.22
C CYS A 377 0.49 -1.98 -10.63
N GLU A 378 0.43 -2.98 -11.52
CA GLU A 378 0.87 -2.90 -12.90
C GLU A 378 0.10 -3.90 -13.77
N PHE A 379 -0.28 -3.48 -14.97
CA PHE A 379 -1.02 -4.26 -15.95
C PHE A 379 -0.17 -4.51 -17.20
N LEU A 380 -0.13 -5.76 -17.67
CA LEU A 380 0.47 -6.16 -18.94
C LEU A 380 -0.64 -6.66 -19.88
N ILE A 381 -1.05 -5.83 -20.82
CA ILE A 381 -2.18 -6.15 -21.72
C ILE A 381 -1.64 -6.80 -22.98
N VAL A 382 -2.07 -8.03 -23.28
CA VAL A 382 -1.64 -8.79 -24.47
C VAL A 382 -2.73 -8.74 -25.54
N GLY A 383 -2.50 -7.92 -26.56
CA GLY A 383 -3.43 -7.67 -27.66
C GLY A 383 -4.38 -6.49 -27.42
N GLU A 384 -5.46 -6.45 -28.19
CA GLU A 384 -6.50 -5.44 -28.04
C GLU A 384 -7.59 -5.92 -27.09
N LEU A 385 -7.98 -5.03 -26.17
CA LEU A 385 -9.13 -5.22 -25.28
C LEU A 385 -10.38 -4.58 -25.89
N THR A 386 -11.56 -5.15 -25.62
CA THR A 386 -12.84 -4.50 -25.95
C THR A 386 -13.01 -3.19 -25.18
N ARG A 387 -13.86 -2.31 -25.71
CA ARG A 387 -14.10 -0.96 -25.15
C ARG A 387 -14.58 -1.01 -23.70
N ALA A 388 -15.32 -2.04 -23.30
CA ALA A 388 -15.75 -2.25 -21.92
C ALA A 388 -14.55 -2.58 -21.00
N THR A 389 -13.73 -3.57 -21.38
CA THR A 389 -12.56 -3.98 -20.60
C THR A 389 -11.50 -2.87 -20.51
N ASP A 390 -11.19 -2.18 -21.62
CA ASP A 390 -10.21 -1.08 -21.62
C ASP A 390 -10.70 0.11 -20.77
N LYS A 391 -12.01 0.38 -20.71
CA LYS A 391 -12.60 1.35 -19.76
C LYS A 391 -12.44 0.89 -18.31
N LEU A 392 -12.74 -0.36 -17.98
CA LEU A 392 -12.62 -0.91 -16.62
C LEU A 392 -11.17 -0.86 -16.13
N VAL A 393 -10.22 -1.33 -16.95
CA VAL A 393 -8.78 -1.27 -16.63
C VAL A 393 -8.31 0.17 -16.48
N LYS A 394 -8.76 1.11 -17.33
CA LYS A 394 -8.47 2.55 -17.18
C LYS A 394 -9.07 3.14 -15.91
N HIS A 395 -10.29 2.76 -15.52
CA HIS A 395 -10.91 3.23 -14.29
C HIS A 395 -10.07 2.80 -13.07
N LEU A 396 -9.78 1.49 -12.96
CA LEU A 396 -9.05 0.91 -11.85
C LEU A 396 -7.56 1.30 -11.79
N SER A 397 -6.95 1.70 -12.91
CA SER A 397 -5.56 2.21 -12.95
C SER A 397 -5.43 3.72 -12.79
N SER A 398 -6.46 4.51 -13.14
CA SER A 398 -6.44 5.98 -13.03
C SER A 398 -6.82 6.50 -11.66
N GLY A 399 -7.70 5.79 -10.95
CA GLY A 399 -7.94 5.96 -9.52
C GLY A 399 -6.73 5.52 -8.69
N THR A 400 -6.75 5.85 -7.40
CA THR A 400 -5.97 5.09 -6.43
C THR A 400 -6.69 3.76 -6.19
N ASN A 401 -5.99 2.64 -6.36
CA ASN A 401 -6.53 1.32 -6.01
C ASN A 401 -6.87 1.22 -4.51
N VAL A 402 -7.39 0.07 -4.06
CA VAL A 402 -7.70 -0.20 -2.63
C VAL A 402 -6.50 0.06 -1.70
N PHE A 403 -5.28 0.05 -2.24
CA PHE A 403 -4.03 0.35 -1.52
C PHE A 403 -3.53 1.81 -1.64
N GLY A 404 -4.25 2.71 -2.30
CA GLY A 404 -3.87 4.13 -2.42
C GLY A 404 -2.94 4.44 -3.59
N ASP A 405 -2.73 3.47 -4.48
CA ASP A 405 -1.73 3.50 -5.54
C ASP A 405 -2.34 3.66 -6.93
N ARG A 406 -1.71 4.47 -7.79
CA ARG A 406 -1.93 4.40 -9.24
C ARG A 406 -1.23 3.17 -9.82
N SER A 407 -1.88 2.51 -10.77
CA SER A 407 -1.33 1.34 -11.47
C SER A 407 -0.75 1.71 -12.83
N ARG A 408 0.43 1.16 -13.16
CA ARG A 408 1.04 1.29 -14.49
C ARG A 408 0.31 0.38 -15.49
N VAL A 409 0.26 0.76 -16.76
CA VAL A 409 -0.32 -0.06 -17.84
C VAL A 409 0.67 -0.12 -18.99
N GLU A 410 1.01 -1.33 -19.42
CA GLU A 410 1.85 -1.65 -20.57
C GLU A 410 1.05 -2.50 -21.56
N LYS A 411 1.26 -2.30 -22.86
CA LYS A 411 0.53 -3.01 -23.93
C LYS A 411 1.51 -3.74 -24.85
N LEU A 412 1.29 -5.03 -25.06
CA LEU A 412 2.05 -5.90 -25.97
C LEU A 412 1.19 -6.30 -27.18
N PRO A 413 1.78 -6.41 -28.38
CA PRO A 413 1.07 -6.91 -29.55
C PRO A 413 0.76 -8.41 -29.42
N LYS A 414 -0.39 -8.85 -29.96
CA LYS A 414 -0.82 -10.26 -30.01
C LYS A 414 -0.80 -10.73 -31.47
N SER A 415 0.10 -11.66 -31.81
CA SER A 415 0.17 -12.28 -33.14
C SER A 415 -1.04 -13.18 -33.40
N LYS A 416 -1.37 -13.46 -34.68
CA LYS A 416 -2.44 -14.42 -35.03
C LYS A 416 -2.10 -15.86 -34.62
N THR A 417 -0.81 -16.14 -34.47
CA THR A 417 -0.20 -17.42 -34.07
C THR A 417 0.18 -17.45 -32.58
N ALA A 418 -0.22 -16.46 -31.79
CA ALA A 418 0.21 -16.27 -30.40
C ALA A 418 0.01 -17.49 -29.50
N ALA A 419 -1.05 -18.28 -29.70
CA ALA A 419 -1.29 -19.50 -28.94
C ALA A 419 -0.20 -20.56 -29.15
N ALA A 420 0.16 -20.84 -30.41
CA ALA A 420 1.20 -21.80 -30.77
C ALA A 420 2.60 -21.30 -30.39
N GLU A 421 2.87 -20.01 -30.62
CA GLU A 421 4.10 -19.35 -30.18
C GLU A 421 4.25 -19.39 -28.66
N ALA A 422 3.17 -19.13 -27.92
CA ALA A 422 3.17 -19.18 -26.46
C ALA A 422 3.41 -20.59 -25.93
N TYR A 423 2.71 -21.59 -26.46
CA TYR A 423 2.88 -22.99 -26.06
C TYR A 423 4.30 -23.49 -26.35
N SER A 424 4.85 -23.18 -27.53
CA SER A 424 6.23 -23.52 -27.88
C SER A 424 7.25 -22.84 -26.96
N HIS A 425 7.08 -21.54 -26.68
CA HIS A 425 7.96 -20.78 -25.79
C HIS A 425 7.95 -21.31 -24.35
N VAL A 426 6.75 -21.53 -23.79
CA VAL A 426 6.58 -22.08 -22.44
C VAL A 426 7.16 -23.50 -22.35
N THR A 427 6.92 -24.35 -23.36
CA THR A 427 7.50 -25.70 -23.42
C THR A 427 9.03 -25.63 -23.42
N HIS A 428 9.63 -24.75 -24.23
CA HIS A 428 11.09 -24.59 -24.31
C HIS A 428 11.69 -24.12 -22.98
N PHE A 429 11.06 -23.14 -22.33
CA PHE A 429 11.48 -22.59 -21.03
C PHE A 429 11.63 -23.70 -19.97
N TYR A 430 10.61 -24.55 -19.80
CA TYR A 430 10.68 -25.64 -18.82
C TYR A 430 11.49 -26.86 -19.31
N ALA A 431 11.54 -27.14 -20.62
CA ALA A 431 12.24 -28.30 -21.17
C ALA A 431 13.78 -28.16 -21.15
N ASP A 432 14.32 -26.95 -21.24
CA ASP A 432 15.75 -26.73 -21.05
C ASP A 432 16.15 -26.93 -19.59
N LYS A 433 15.31 -26.50 -18.64
CA LYS A 433 15.55 -26.72 -17.20
C LYS A 433 15.51 -28.19 -16.80
N LEU A 434 14.70 -29.02 -17.45
CA LEU A 434 14.73 -30.48 -17.28
C LEU A 434 16.10 -31.11 -17.57
N LYS A 435 16.93 -30.48 -18.42
CA LYS A 435 18.28 -30.96 -18.77
C LYS A 435 19.34 -30.52 -17.76
N GLU A 436 19.06 -29.46 -16.99
CA GLU A 436 19.94 -28.90 -15.97
C GLU A 436 19.71 -29.53 -14.58
N SER A 437 18.51 -30.05 -14.31
CA SER A 437 18.14 -30.66 -13.02
C SER A 437 18.35 -32.17 -12.97
N GLU A 438 19.03 -32.68 -11.95
CA GLU A 438 19.13 -34.14 -11.71
C GLU A 438 17.76 -34.77 -11.31
N ASP A 439 16.88 -33.98 -10.68
CA ASP A 439 15.55 -34.39 -10.17
C ASP A 439 14.45 -34.43 -11.25
N ASN A 440 14.57 -35.41 -12.16
CA ASN A 440 13.70 -35.57 -13.33
C ASN A 440 12.19 -35.73 -13.01
N GLU A 441 11.82 -36.34 -11.87
CA GLU A 441 10.41 -36.60 -11.54
C GLU A 441 9.62 -35.34 -11.20
N HIS A 442 10.22 -34.43 -10.42
CA HIS A 442 9.54 -33.18 -10.06
C HIS A 442 9.32 -32.34 -11.32
N ALA A 443 10.40 -32.05 -12.05
CA ALA A 443 10.37 -31.26 -13.28
C ALA A 443 9.37 -31.80 -14.33
N SER A 444 9.26 -33.13 -14.48
CA SER A 444 8.26 -33.77 -15.35
C SER A 444 6.81 -33.52 -14.90
N SER A 445 6.51 -33.62 -13.60
CA SER A 445 5.20 -33.27 -13.04
C SER A 445 4.87 -31.78 -13.17
N LEU A 446 5.89 -30.92 -13.13
CA LEU A 446 5.72 -29.48 -13.33
C LEU A 446 5.37 -29.14 -14.78
N LEU A 447 6.08 -29.73 -15.75
CA LEU A 447 5.78 -29.60 -17.16
C LEU A 447 4.32 -30.03 -17.43
N ASP A 448 3.90 -31.19 -16.93
CA ASP A 448 2.52 -31.69 -17.10
C ASP A 448 1.44 -30.74 -16.53
N LYS A 449 1.70 -30.07 -15.39
CA LYS A 449 0.79 -29.04 -14.85
C LYS A 449 0.71 -27.80 -15.75
N VAL A 450 1.84 -27.31 -16.24
CA VAL A 450 1.90 -26.08 -17.06
C VAL A 450 1.31 -26.32 -18.45
N LEU A 451 1.56 -27.49 -19.06
CA LEU A 451 0.99 -27.86 -20.36
C LEU A 451 -0.54 -28.06 -20.30
N LYS A 452 -1.12 -28.23 -19.10
CA LYS A 452 -2.57 -28.31 -18.86
C LYS A 452 -3.24 -26.95 -18.61
N LEU A 453 -2.51 -25.83 -18.68
CA LEU A 453 -3.09 -24.49 -18.52
C LEU A 453 -3.98 -24.12 -19.74
N PRO A 454 -5.11 -23.42 -19.53
CA PRO A 454 -5.95 -22.92 -20.62
C PRO A 454 -5.18 -22.04 -21.61
N GLU A 455 -5.55 -22.08 -22.89
CA GLU A 455 -4.89 -21.31 -23.96
C GLU A 455 -4.74 -19.80 -23.64
N PRO A 456 -5.77 -19.08 -23.14
CA PRO A 456 -5.63 -17.67 -22.75
C PRO A 456 -4.60 -17.45 -21.64
N VAL A 457 -4.49 -18.38 -20.68
CA VAL A 457 -3.51 -18.32 -19.58
C VAL A 457 -2.10 -18.59 -20.10
N THR A 458 -1.92 -19.54 -21.01
CA THR A 458 -0.62 -19.86 -21.62
C THR A 458 -0.06 -18.69 -22.44
N ILE A 459 -0.93 -17.96 -23.16
CA ILE A 459 -0.56 -16.71 -23.85
C ILE A 459 -0.08 -15.65 -22.85
N CYS A 460 -0.80 -15.47 -21.74
CA CYS A 460 -0.42 -14.52 -20.69
C CYS A 460 0.89 -14.94 -19.99
N LEU A 461 1.08 -16.23 -19.68
CA LEU A 461 2.30 -16.76 -19.09
C LEU A 461 3.52 -16.52 -19.98
N SER A 462 3.44 -16.87 -21.27
CA SER A 462 4.53 -16.65 -22.23
C SER A 462 4.90 -15.17 -22.35
N SER A 463 3.91 -14.28 -22.37
CA SER A 463 4.12 -12.84 -22.43
C SER A 463 4.72 -12.28 -21.13
N MET A 464 4.33 -12.84 -19.98
CA MET A 464 4.87 -12.46 -18.67
C MET A 464 6.31 -12.94 -18.46
N ILE A 465 6.66 -14.13 -18.95
CA ILE A 465 8.06 -14.62 -18.97
C ILE A 465 8.93 -13.62 -19.75
N LYS A 466 8.60 -13.34 -21.01
CA LYS A 466 9.34 -12.38 -21.86
C LYS A 466 9.42 -10.97 -21.27
N HIS A 467 8.38 -10.53 -20.57
CA HIS A 467 8.41 -9.24 -19.89
C HIS A 467 9.36 -9.29 -18.68
N LEU A 468 9.30 -10.32 -17.83
CA LEU A 468 10.17 -10.44 -16.65
C LEU A 468 11.65 -10.75 -16.98
N GLU A 469 11.94 -11.35 -18.14
CA GLU A 469 13.30 -11.48 -18.69
C GLU A 469 14.00 -10.11 -18.84
N GLU A 470 13.28 -9.04 -19.18
CA GLU A 470 13.84 -7.67 -19.26
C GLU A 470 14.37 -7.16 -17.90
N TYR A 471 13.93 -7.77 -16.79
CA TYR A 471 14.25 -7.36 -15.41
C TYR A 471 15.14 -8.37 -14.66
N GLY A 472 15.45 -9.54 -15.26
CA GLY A 472 16.09 -10.67 -14.59
C GLY A 472 15.25 -11.14 -13.39
N LEU A 473 13.99 -11.52 -13.66
CA LEU A 473 12.98 -11.95 -12.67
C LEU A 473 12.15 -13.16 -13.13
N GLU A 474 12.36 -13.65 -14.35
CA GLU A 474 11.68 -14.76 -15.02
C GLU A 474 11.76 -16.08 -14.25
N HIS A 475 12.85 -16.30 -13.51
CA HIS A 475 13.05 -17.47 -12.64
C HIS A 475 11.97 -17.66 -11.57
N ILE A 476 11.10 -16.67 -11.33
CA ILE A 476 9.91 -16.85 -10.49
C ILE A 476 9.00 -17.98 -10.99
N PHE A 477 8.98 -18.25 -12.29
CA PHE A 477 8.14 -19.30 -12.87
C PHE A 477 8.66 -20.71 -12.59
N ASP A 478 9.93 -20.85 -12.23
CA ASP A 478 10.51 -22.11 -11.74
C ASP A 478 9.89 -22.50 -10.38
N LEU A 479 9.38 -21.53 -9.59
CA LEU A 479 8.71 -21.70 -8.29
C LEU A 479 7.25 -22.21 -8.41
N THR A 480 7.06 -23.19 -9.28
CA THR A 480 5.78 -23.80 -9.70
C THR A 480 4.83 -24.26 -8.59
N LYS A 481 5.34 -24.59 -7.38
CA LYS A 481 4.51 -24.91 -6.20
C LYS A 481 3.52 -23.80 -5.84
N TYR A 482 3.82 -22.55 -6.23
CA TYR A 482 3.03 -21.37 -5.89
C TYR A 482 2.06 -20.91 -6.99
N PHE A 483 1.87 -21.68 -8.07
CA PHE A 483 0.77 -21.45 -9.02
C PHE A 483 -0.58 -21.79 -8.39
N GLN A 484 -1.39 -20.76 -8.15
CA GLN A 484 -2.73 -20.87 -7.54
C GLN A 484 -3.82 -20.51 -8.56
N SER A 485 -4.73 -21.44 -8.84
CA SER A 485 -5.94 -21.12 -9.60
C SER A 485 -6.86 -20.21 -8.78
N PHE A 486 -7.38 -19.15 -9.39
CA PHE A 486 -8.39 -18.29 -8.78
C PHE A 486 -9.77 -18.96 -8.78
N SER A 487 -10.13 -19.70 -9.85
CA SER A 487 -11.45 -20.32 -10.01
C SER A 487 -11.73 -21.53 -9.12
N THR A 488 -10.72 -22.11 -8.45
CA THR A 488 -11.00 -23.06 -7.36
C THR A 488 -11.73 -22.33 -6.23
N ARG A 489 -13.07 -22.50 -6.16
CA ARG A 489 -13.99 -21.95 -5.15
C ARG A 489 -13.75 -22.54 -3.74
N SER A 490 -12.52 -22.43 -3.24
CA SER A 490 -12.12 -22.76 -1.87
C SER A 490 -12.38 -21.61 -0.89
N HIS A 491 -12.72 -20.43 -1.42
CA HIS A 491 -12.87 -19.19 -0.67
C HIS A 491 -14.20 -18.49 -0.94
N MET A 492 -14.73 -17.83 0.09
CA MET A 492 -15.95 -17.03 0.01
C MET A 492 -15.73 -15.80 -0.88
N LEU A 493 -16.67 -15.53 -1.78
CA LEU A 493 -16.60 -14.37 -2.68
C LEU A 493 -16.97 -13.08 -1.92
N ILE A 494 -16.13 -12.05 -2.07
CA ILE A 494 -16.39 -10.71 -1.51
C ILE A 494 -15.91 -9.68 -2.54
N ASN A 495 -16.84 -9.10 -3.29
CA ASN A 495 -16.48 -8.05 -4.24
C ASN A 495 -15.90 -6.81 -3.53
N GLY A 496 -15.12 -5.99 -4.26
CA GLY A 496 -14.43 -4.85 -3.64
C GLY A 496 -15.38 -3.78 -3.09
N THR A 497 -16.56 -3.60 -3.69
CA THR A 497 -17.61 -2.73 -3.13
C THR A 497 -18.08 -3.23 -1.76
N THR A 498 -18.12 -4.54 -1.51
CA THR A 498 -18.38 -5.11 -0.18
C THR A 498 -17.20 -4.99 0.76
N LEU A 499 -15.96 -5.24 0.31
CA LEU A 499 -14.76 -5.04 1.14
C LEU A 499 -14.64 -3.59 1.63
N GLU A 500 -15.02 -2.63 0.80
CA GLU A 500 -15.06 -1.21 1.15
C GLU A 500 -16.29 -0.85 2.01
N SER A 501 -17.49 -1.37 1.69
CA SER A 501 -18.73 -1.11 2.43
C SER A 501 -18.73 -1.66 3.85
N LEU A 502 -18.00 -2.76 4.08
CA LEU A 502 -17.78 -3.37 5.39
C LEU A 502 -16.50 -2.85 6.08
N GLU A 503 -15.76 -1.93 5.47
CA GLU A 503 -14.52 -1.35 6.01
C GLU A 503 -13.47 -2.41 6.40
N VAL A 504 -13.28 -3.42 5.54
CA VAL A 504 -12.45 -4.60 5.85
C VAL A 504 -10.96 -4.25 5.99
N TYR A 505 -10.42 -3.42 5.09
CA TYR A 505 -8.99 -3.04 5.10
C TYR A 505 -8.72 -1.58 5.45
N ARG A 506 -9.68 -0.69 5.19
CA ARG A 506 -9.61 0.77 5.38
C ARG A 506 -10.98 1.29 5.78
N ASN A 507 -11.00 2.34 6.59
CA ASN A 507 -12.23 3.07 6.85
C ASN A 507 -12.58 4.00 5.66
N GLN A 508 -13.84 4.39 5.54
CA GLN A 508 -14.32 5.28 4.46
C GLN A 508 -14.11 6.78 4.75
N THR A 509 -13.69 7.16 5.96
CA THR A 509 -13.61 8.55 6.43
C THR A 509 -12.30 9.23 6.03
N ASP A 510 -11.16 8.63 6.36
CA ASP A 510 -9.82 9.15 6.08
C ASP A 510 -8.94 8.18 5.27
N GLN A 511 -9.50 7.04 4.85
CA GLN A 511 -8.83 5.95 4.12
C GLN A 511 -7.67 5.30 4.89
N ALA A 512 -7.56 5.53 6.21
CA ALA A 512 -6.58 4.86 7.05
C ALA A 512 -6.95 3.39 7.35
N GLU A 513 -5.93 2.60 7.67
CA GLU A 513 -6.08 1.23 8.16
C GLU A 513 -6.75 1.19 9.55
N LYS A 514 -6.52 2.21 10.39
CA LYS A 514 -7.14 2.32 11.73
C LYS A 514 -8.66 2.45 11.60
N GLY A 515 -9.41 1.68 12.39
CA GLY A 515 -10.87 1.62 12.28
C GLY A 515 -11.38 0.72 11.14
N SER A 516 -10.53 -0.16 10.60
CA SER A 516 -10.93 -1.28 9.74
C SER A 516 -11.04 -2.60 10.51
N LEU A 517 -11.68 -3.62 9.92
CA LEU A 517 -11.66 -4.99 10.46
C LEU A 517 -10.23 -5.52 10.56
N PHE A 518 -9.40 -5.30 9.53
CA PHE A 518 -8.01 -5.73 9.51
C PHE A 518 -7.21 -5.17 10.70
N TRP A 519 -7.35 -3.88 11.00
CA TRP A 519 -6.73 -3.27 12.18
C TRP A 519 -7.23 -3.84 13.51
N ALA A 520 -8.53 -4.14 13.62
CA ALA A 520 -9.10 -4.73 14.82
C ALA A 520 -8.49 -6.12 15.11
N LEU A 521 -8.17 -6.88 14.06
CA LEU A 521 -7.66 -8.26 14.15
C LEU A 521 -6.14 -8.37 14.13
N ASP A 522 -5.43 -7.41 13.55
CA ASP A 522 -3.98 -7.47 13.43
C ASP A 522 -3.29 -7.26 14.79
N LYS A 523 -2.69 -8.34 15.27
CA LYS A 523 -1.82 -8.45 16.45
C LYS A 523 -0.56 -9.26 16.06
N THR A 524 -0.26 -9.34 14.76
CA THR A 524 0.87 -10.09 14.20
C THR A 524 2.20 -9.43 14.59
N LEU A 525 3.24 -10.25 14.68
CA LEU A 525 4.57 -9.86 15.14
C LEU A 525 5.56 -9.76 13.98
N THR A 526 5.24 -10.37 12.84
CA THR A 526 6.10 -10.44 11.65
C THR A 526 5.42 -9.81 10.43
N ARG A 527 6.24 -9.30 9.49
CA ARG A 527 5.72 -8.65 8.28
C ARG A 527 5.02 -9.63 7.32
N PHE A 528 5.52 -10.86 7.23
CA PHE A 528 4.91 -11.93 6.44
C PHE A 528 3.63 -12.48 7.11
N GLY A 529 3.57 -12.55 8.44
CA GLY A 529 2.33 -12.80 9.19
C GLY A 529 1.26 -11.75 8.91
N LYS A 530 1.59 -10.45 9.01
CA LYS A 530 0.68 -9.35 8.65
C LYS A 530 0.13 -9.46 7.22
N ARG A 531 0.96 -9.87 6.24
CA ARG A 531 0.52 -10.11 4.85
C ARG A 531 -0.39 -11.33 4.72
N LEU A 532 -0.08 -12.44 5.40
CA LEU A 532 -0.91 -13.65 5.38
C LEU A 532 -2.27 -13.42 6.05
N LEU A 533 -2.33 -12.72 7.19
CA LEU A 533 -3.59 -12.35 7.84
C LEU A 533 -4.46 -11.48 6.93
N ARG A 534 -3.85 -10.54 6.19
CA ARG A 534 -4.56 -9.76 5.16
C ARG A 534 -5.14 -10.66 4.07
N LYS A 535 -4.36 -11.64 3.60
CA LYS A 535 -4.80 -12.65 2.60
C LYS A 535 -5.96 -13.51 3.11
N TRP A 536 -5.97 -13.90 4.39
CA TRP A 536 -7.06 -14.67 5.01
C TRP A 536 -8.36 -13.87 5.09
N LEU A 537 -8.30 -12.57 5.41
CA LEU A 537 -9.49 -11.70 5.50
C LEU A 537 -10.18 -11.47 4.15
N GLY A 538 -9.42 -11.32 3.07
CA GLY A 538 -9.98 -11.20 1.71
C GLY A 538 -10.31 -12.53 1.05
N ARG A 539 -10.01 -13.67 1.69
CA ARG A 539 -10.27 -15.04 1.20
C ARG A 539 -10.69 -15.98 2.35
N PRO A 540 -11.85 -15.74 2.99
CA PRO A 540 -12.38 -16.65 4.02
C PRO A 540 -12.62 -18.05 3.45
N LEU A 541 -12.62 -19.09 4.27
CA LEU A 541 -12.68 -20.48 3.81
C LEU A 541 -14.12 -20.94 3.49
N LEU A 542 -14.23 -21.86 2.52
CA LEU A 542 -15.43 -22.67 2.24
C LEU A 542 -15.26 -24.16 2.58
N ASP A 543 -14.04 -24.63 2.87
CA ASP A 543 -13.80 -25.98 3.41
C ASP A 543 -14.01 -25.96 4.92
N GLN A 544 -15.11 -26.58 5.38
CA GLN A 544 -15.48 -26.68 6.80
C GLN A 544 -14.38 -27.33 7.64
N ARG A 545 -13.72 -28.38 7.14
CA ARG A 545 -12.66 -29.09 7.88
C ARG A 545 -11.43 -28.20 8.09
N GLN A 546 -10.99 -27.49 7.05
CA GLN A 546 -9.87 -26.54 7.19
C GLN A 546 -10.19 -25.38 8.13
N LEU A 547 -11.46 -24.96 8.15
CA LEU A 547 -11.93 -23.89 9.02
C LEU A 547 -12.00 -24.33 10.48
N GLU A 548 -12.51 -25.53 10.76
CA GLU A 548 -12.52 -26.15 12.09
C GLU A 548 -11.11 -26.44 12.59
N GLU A 549 -10.20 -26.95 11.75
CA GLU A 549 -8.78 -27.12 12.07
C GLU A 549 -8.11 -25.80 12.48
N ARG A 550 -8.45 -24.69 11.80
CA ARG A 550 -7.97 -23.35 12.14
C ARG A 550 -8.55 -22.85 13.47
N VAL A 551 -9.86 -22.99 13.69
CA VAL A 551 -10.51 -22.56 14.94
C VAL A 551 -10.01 -23.38 16.14
N ALA A 552 -9.79 -24.68 15.98
CA ALA A 552 -9.19 -25.53 17.00
C ALA A 552 -7.74 -25.12 17.33
N ALA A 553 -6.95 -24.72 16.31
CA ALA A 553 -5.62 -24.16 16.54
C ALA A 553 -5.65 -22.82 17.33
N VAL A 554 -6.65 -21.98 17.07
CA VAL A 554 -6.84 -20.70 17.80
C VAL A 554 -7.27 -20.95 19.24
N GLU A 555 -8.15 -21.92 19.48
CA GLU A 555 -8.60 -22.38 20.80
C GLU A 555 -7.43 -22.97 21.62
N GLU A 556 -6.63 -23.87 21.02
CA GLU A 556 -5.46 -24.43 21.69
C GLU A 556 -4.43 -23.38 22.12
N LEU A 557 -4.18 -22.36 21.29
CA LEU A 557 -3.29 -21.24 21.62
C LEU A 557 -3.89 -20.28 22.67
N LEU A 558 -5.22 -20.22 22.78
CA LEU A 558 -5.93 -19.43 23.78
C LEU A 558 -5.88 -20.13 25.15
N ASP A 559 -6.22 -21.41 25.21
CA ASP A 559 -6.19 -22.22 26.43
C ASP A 559 -4.77 -22.30 27.02
N ASN A 560 -3.77 -22.40 26.14
CA ASN A 560 -2.35 -22.45 26.51
C ASN A 560 -1.65 -21.08 26.51
N GLN A 561 -2.37 -19.95 26.55
CA GLN A 561 -1.79 -18.61 26.39
C GLN A 561 -0.70 -18.27 27.42
N ASN A 562 -0.77 -18.81 28.64
CA ASN A 562 0.23 -18.64 29.71
C ASN A 562 1.20 -19.83 29.82
N SER A 563 1.26 -20.71 28.80
CA SER A 563 2.18 -21.84 28.77
C SER A 563 3.58 -21.40 28.30
N PRO A 564 4.66 -22.06 28.79
CA PRO A 564 6.01 -21.77 28.31
C PRO A 564 6.18 -22.01 26.80
N MET A 565 5.33 -22.85 26.19
CA MET A 565 5.36 -23.15 24.76
C MET A 565 4.85 -21.99 23.90
N VAL A 566 3.75 -21.36 24.31
CA VAL A 566 3.20 -20.18 23.61
C VAL A 566 4.09 -18.96 23.84
N ASP A 567 4.64 -18.80 25.05
CA ASP A 567 5.67 -17.78 25.32
C ASP A 567 6.93 -17.98 24.46
N GLN A 568 7.41 -19.22 24.32
CA GLN A 568 8.54 -19.55 23.44
C GLN A 568 8.25 -19.18 21.97
N LEU A 569 7.06 -19.53 21.46
CA LEU A 569 6.65 -19.17 20.10
C LEU A 569 6.56 -17.64 19.91
N GLN A 570 5.95 -16.92 20.85
CA GLN A 570 5.85 -15.47 20.82
C GLN A 570 7.24 -14.81 20.85
N ASN A 571 8.12 -15.25 21.75
CA ASN A 571 9.49 -14.73 21.85
C ASN A 571 10.30 -14.98 20.58
N LEU A 572 10.13 -16.15 19.94
CA LEU A 572 10.75 -16.42 18.64
C LEU A 572 10.27 -15.40 17.59
N LEU A 573 8.96 -15.22 17.43
CA LEU A 573 8.38 -14.31 16.45
C LEU A 573 8.81 -12.85 16.67
N VAL A 574 8.82 -12.36 17.92
CA VAL A 574 9.34 -11.02 18.28
C VAL A 574 10.82 -10.85 17.91
N SER A 575 11.61 -11.92 17.92
CA SER A 575 13.04 -11.88 17.60
C SER A 575 13.35 -11.75 16.10
N ILE A 576 12.34 -11.92 15.23
CA ILE A 576 12.46 -11.84 13.77
C ILE A 576 12.20 -10.40 13.31
N ARG A 577 13.28 -9.64 13.13
CA ARG A 577 13.21 -8.23 12.65
C ARG A 577 13.31 -8.10 11.13
N THR A 578 13.90 -9.09 10.46
CA THR A 578 14.08 -9.16 9.00
C THR A 578 12.85 -9.71 8.31
N ASP A 579 12.52 -9.16 7.14
CA ASP A 579 11.44 -9.68 6.29
C ASP A 579 11.93 -10.91 5.52
N LEU A 580 11.88 -12.08 6.16
CA LEU A 580 12.46 -13.32 5.63
C LEU A 580 11.85 -13.71 4.28
N GLU A 581 10.54 -13.55 4.09
CA GLU A 581 9.85 -13.79 2.81
C GLU A 581 10.45 -12.96 1.67
N ARG A 582 10.68 -11.66 1.91
CA ARG A 582 11.31 -10.78 0.91
C ARG A 582 12.81 -11.02 0.73
N SER A 583 13.51 -11.35 1.81
CA SER A 583 14.97 -11.57 1.73
C SER A 583 15.31 -12.90 1.06
N LEU A 584 14.48 -13.94 1.23
CA LEU A 584 14.61 -15.21 0.50
C LEU A 584 14.43 -15.02 -1.01
N ILE A 585 13.44 -14.24 -1.47
CA ILE A 585 13.30 -14.00 -2.91
C ILE A 585 14.44 -13.12 -3.46
N ARG A 586 15.02 -12.23 -2.65
CA ARG A 586 16.24 -11.48 -3.03
C ARG A 586 17.48 -12.37 -3.14
N ILE A 587 17.62 -13.37 -2.28
CA ILE A 587 18.66 -14.40 -2.41
C ILE A 587 18.44 -15.19 -3.69
N TYR A 588 17.20 -15.62 -3.95
CA TYR A 588 16.80 -16.38 -5.14
C TYR A 588 17.15 -15.67 -6.46
N TYR A 589 16.93 -14.35 -6.54
CA TYR A 589 17.31 -13.55 -7.71
C TYR A 589 18.77 -13.06 -7.74
N GLY A 590 19.64 -13.50 -6.81
CA GLY A 590 21.03 -13.00 -6.73
C GLY A 590 21.15 -11.51 -6.34
N LYS A 591 20.07 -10.87 -5.85
CA LYS A 591 19.96 -9.43 -5.53
C LYS A 591 20.16 -9.13 -4.03
N CYS A 592 20.63 -10.11 -3.26
CA CYS A 592 20.90 -10.03 -1.81
C CYS A 592 22.30 -9.46 -1.51
N THR A 593 22.46 -8.70 -0.43
CA THR A 593 23.77 -8.17 0.01
C THR A 593 24.48 -9.10 1.01
N ARG A 594 25.81 -8.97 1.18
CA ARG A 594 26.58 -9.80 2.15
C ARG A 594 26.10 -9.64 3.61
N PRO A 595 25.79 -8.43 4.11
CA PRO A 595 25.23 -8.26 5.46
C PRO A 595 23.83 -8.87 5.61
N GLU A 596 23.01 -8.78 4.56
CA GLU A 596 21.64 -9.32 4.53
C GLU A 596 21.63 -10.84 4.52
N LEU A 597 22.44 -11.48 3.67
CA LEU A 597 22.57 -12.94 3.63
C LEU A 597 22.95 -13.48 5.01
N LEU A 598 23.93 -12.87 5.67
CA LEU A 598 24.31 -13.24 7.04
C LEU A 598 23.13 -13.07 8.02
N ALA A 599 22.43 -11.93 7.99
CA ALA A 599 21.32 -11.65 8.90
C ALA A 599 20.13 -12.62 8.70
N VAL A 600 19.85 -13.01 7.45
CA VAL A 600 18.84 -14.02 7.10
C VAL A 600 19.26 -15.38 7.62
N LEU A 601 20.46 -15.86 7.26
CA LEU A 601 20.95 -17.18 7.67
C LEU A 601 21.06 -17.30 9.20
N GLN A 602 21.59 -16.29 9.90
CA GLN A 602 21.62 -16.27 11.38
C GLN A 602 20.23 -16.23 12.01
N THR A 603 19.22 -15.68 11.34
CA THR A 603 17.85 -15.68 11.82
C THR A 603 17.19 -17.05 11.60
N LEU A 604 17.38 -17.65 10.43
CA LEU A 604 16.93 -19.02 10.11
C LEU A 604 17.61 -20.06 11.01
N GLN A 605 18.89 -19.89 11.34
CA GLN A 605 19.60 -20.73 12.31
C GLN A 605 18.95 -20.66 13.69
N ARG A 606 18.66 -19.45 14.20
CA ARG A 606 17.97 -19.26 15.49
C ARG A 606 16.59 -19.94 15.49
N ILE A 607 15.80 -19.75 14.42
CA ILE A 607 14.50 -20.41 14.22
C ILE A 607 14.61 -21.93 14.29
N ALA A 608 15.55 -22.51 13.53
CA ALA A 608 15.69 -23.96 13.40
C ALA A 608 16.30 -24.62 14.66
N VAL A 609 17.18 -23.92 15.38
CA VAL A 609 17.71 -24.36 16.68
C VAL A 609 16.65 -24.34 17.77
N GLN A 610 15.76 -23.33 17.80
CA GLN A 610 14.72 -23.18 18.83
C GLN A 610 13.79 -24.40 18.96
N TYR A 611 13.55 -25.12 17.86
CA TYR A 611 12.71 -26.33 17.80
C TYR A 611 13.49 -27.62 17.49
N SER A 612 14.82 -27.59 17.60
CA SER A 612 15.71 -28.72 17.29
C SER A 612 15.42 -30.01 18.07
N GLN A 613 14.86 -29.91 19.27
CA GLN A 613 14.47 -31.06 20.11
C GLN A 613 13.08 -31.62 19.77
N GLN A 614 12.21 -30.87 19.08
CA GLN A 614 10.81 -31.24 18.77
C GLN A 614 10.64 -31.75 17.33
N ARG A 615 11.65 -32.48 16.81
CA ARG A 615 11.68 -32.95 15.40
C ARG A 615 10.61 -33.98 15.03
N THR A 616 10.04 -34.69 16.00
CA THR A 616 9.10 -35.81 15.77
C THR A 616 7.76 -35.67 16.50
N THR A 617 7.72 -34.91 17.60
CA THR A 617 6.50 -34.63 18.37
C THR A 617 6.56 -33.19 18.87
N THR A 618 5.56 -32.39 18.48
CA THR A 618 5.24 -31.14 19.18
C THR A 618 4.32 -31.46 20.34
N ASP A 619 4.43 -30.79 21.48
CA ASP A 619 3.45 -30.96 22.57
C ASP A 619 2.12 -30.22 22.29
N PHE A 620 1.98 -29.59 21.11
CA PHE A 620 0.72 -29.14 20.52
C PHE A 620 -0.02 -30.29 19.82
N ALA A 621 -1.34 -30.34 20.00
CA ALA A 621 -2.27 -31.31 19.42
C ALA A 621 -2.81 -30.89 18.04
N SER A 622 -2.91 -29.59 17.73
CA SER A 622 -3.44 -29.12 16.45
C SER A 622 -2.51 -29.47 15.28
N PRO A 623 -2.97 -30.23 14.26
CA PRO A 623 -2.16 -30.59 13.10
C PRO A 623 -1.60 -29.37 12.34
N ALA A 624 -2.31 -28.24 12.36
CA ALA A 624 -1.88 -27.00 11.72
C ALA A 624 -0.64 -26.40 12.41
N ILE A 625 -0.62 -26.41 13.75
CA ILE A 625 0.50 -25.93 14.56
C ILE A 625 1.67 -26.92 14.46
N SER A 626 1.40 -28.22 14.66
CA SER A 626 2.43 -29.27 14.59
C SER A 626 3.17 -29.29 13.25
N LYS A 627 2.44 -29.21 12.13
CA LYS A 627 3.02 -29.17 10.78
C LYS A 627 3.85 -27.92 10.55
N ALA A 628 3.41 -26.76 11.04
CA ALA A 628 4.13 -25.51 10.91
C ALA A 628 5.43 -25.48 11.73
N ILE A 629 5.43 -26.06 12.93
CA ILE A 629 6.63 -26.18 13.78
C ILE A 629 7.60 -27.24 13.22
N ALA A 630 7.10 -28.37 12.73
CA ALA A 630 7.92 -29.46 12.19
C ALA A 630 8.77 -29.05 10.96
N SER A 631 8.36 -28.04 10.20
CA SER A 631 9.16 -27.50 9.08
C SER A 631 10.36 -26.66 9.54
N LEU A 632 10.34 -26.11 10.76
CA LEU A 632 11.37 -25.20 11.27
C LEU A 632 12.73 -25.86 11.53
N PRO A 633 12.85 -27.02 12.22
CA PRO A 633 14.15 -27.65 12.46
C PRO A 633 14.73 -28.39 11.23
N ALA A 634 13.93 -28.55 10.16
CA ALA A 634 14.34 -29.26 8.95
C ALA A 634 15.39 -28.50 8.14
N ILE A 635 15.37 -27.16 8.16
CA ILE A 635 16.29 -26.31 7.39
C ILE A 635 17.69 -26.17 8.02
N LEU A 636 17.88 -26.67 9.26
CA LEU A 636 19.11 -26.47 10.02
C LEU A 636 20.40 -26.96 9.30
N PRO A 637 20.43 -28.15 8.66
CA PRO A 637 21.65 -28.65 8.01
C PRO A 637 22.13 -27.74 6.87
N SER A 638 21.22 -27.34 5.97
CA SER A 638 21.52 -26.42 4.86
C SER A 638 22.01 -25.07 5.39
N VAL A 639 21.27 -24.47 6.34
CA VAL A 639 21.63 -23.16 6.91
C VAL A 639 23.00 -23.18 7.60
N MET A 640 23.36 -24.26 8.29
CA MET A 640 24.71 -24.42 8.87
C MET A 640 25.78 -24.56 7.80
N SER A 641 25.56 -25.40 6.78
CA SER A 641 26.47 -25.57 5.63
C SER A 641 26.81 -24.22 4.97
N TYR A 642 25.84 -23.31 4.82
CA TYR A 642 26.09 -21.97 4.28
C TYR A 642 26.82 -21.04 5.26
N LEU A 643 26.44 -21.04 6.55
CA LEU A 643 27.08 -20.20 7.57
C LEU A 643 28.54 -20.59 7.83
N ASP A 644 28.89 -21.86 7.68
CA ASP A 644 30.25 -22.34 7.87
C ASP A 644 31.23 -21.89 6.79
N ARG A 645 30.74 -21.44 5.62
CA ARG A 645 31.59 -20.83 4.58
C ARG A 645 31.87 -19.34 4.80
N ILE A 646 31.07 -18.69 5.66
CA ILE A 646 31.05 -17.23 5.78
C ILE A 646 31.89 -16.77 6.99
N ASN A 647 32.65 -15.70 6.79
CA ASN A 647 33.24 -14.88 7.84
C ASN A 647 32.21 -13.82 8.29
N ALA A 648 31.67 -14.00 9.50
CA ALA A 648 30.61 -13.15 10.04
C ALA A 648 31.05 -11.70 10.32
N GLU A 649 32.34 -11.40 10.46
CA GLU A 649 32.80 -10.01 10.64
C GLU A 649 32.92 -9.27 9.31
N ALA A 650 33.47 -9.94 8.30
CA ALA A 650 33.59 -9.41 6.94
C ALA A 650 32.20 -9.14 6.34
N ALA A 651 31.30 -10.13 6.44
CA ALA A 651 29.94 -10.03 5.95
C ALA A 651 29.15 -8.86 6.56
N ARG A 652 29.30 -8.55 7.86
CA ARG A 652 28.67 -7.38 8.50
C ARG A 652 29.18 -6.03 7.99
N LYS A 653 30.44 -5.98 7.52
CA LYS A 653 31.09 -4.78 6.99
C LYS A 653 30.92 -4.63 5.48
N ASP A 654 30.23 -5.57 4.83
CA ASP A 654 30.19 -5.76 3.36
C ASP A 654 31.60 -5.86 2.73
N ASP A 655 32.57 -6.40 3.48
CA ASP A 655 33.91 -6.66 2.97
C ASP A 655 33.89 -7.91 2.09
N LYS A 656 33.97 -7.72 0.77
CA LYS A 656 34.00 -8.80 -0.21
C LYS A 656 35.29 -9.65 -0.16
N TYR A 657 36.41 -9.08 0.29
CA TYR A 657 37.75 -9.68 0.14
C TYR A 657 38.04 -10.75 1.20
N THR A 658 37.40 -10.63 2.37
CA THR A 658 37.51 -11.55 3.50
C THR A 658 36.18 -12.23 3.85
N PHE A 659 35.19 -12.16 2.95
CA PHE A 659 33.84 -12.69 3.14
C PHE A 659 33.80 -14.21 3.30
N PHE A 660 34.54 -14.93 2.46
CA PHE A 660 34.74 -16.38 2.59
C PHE A 660 35.79 -16.67 3.66
N ARG A 661 35.66 -17.82 4.33
CA ARG A 661 36.75 -18.35 5.17
C ARG A 661 37.85 -18.91 4.25
N GLU A 662 39.10 -18.87 4.69
CA GLU A 662 40.28 -19.28 3.89
C GLU A 662 40.16 -20.69 3.29
N THR A 663 39.43 -21.61 3.95
CA THR A 663 39.18 -22.99 3.46
C THR A 663 38.15 -23.09 2.34
N GLU A 664 37.43 -22.01 2.05
CA GLU A 664 36.30 -21.92 1.10
C GLU A 664 36.53 -20.80 0.06
N GLU A 665 37.76 -20.29 -0.02
CA GLU A 665 38.18 -19.38 -1.09
C GLU A 665 38.43 -20.17 -2.38
N THR A 666 38.00 -19.62 -3.51
CA THR A 666 38.27 -20.23 -4.82
C THR A 666 39.73 -20.02 -5.23
N ASP A 667 40.23 -20.89 -6.11
CA ASP A 667 41.61 -20.78 -6.65
C ASP A 667 41.90 -19.38 -7.19
N ALA A 668 40.95 -18.79 -7.93
CA ALA A 668 41.08 -17.42 -8.48
C ALA A 668 41.17 -16.32 -7.42
N ILE A 669 40.48 -16.46 -6.28
CA ILE A 669 40.60 -15.53 -5.14
C ILE A 669 42.01 -15.66 -4.53
N THR A 670 42.45 -16.89 -4.31
CA THR A 670 43.76 -17.22 -3.74
C THR A 670 44.91 -16.71 -4.62
N ASP A 671 44.87 -17.01 -5.91
CA ASP A 671 45.86 -16.57 -6.90
C ASP A 671 45.99 -15.05 -6.97
N HIS A 672 44.88 -14.32 -6.95
CA HIS A 672 44.92 -12.85 -6.97
C HIS A 672 45.38 -12.26 -5.64
N LYS A 673 45.10 -12.89 -4.49
CA LYS A 673 45.70 -12.50 -3.20
C LYS A 673 47.21 -12.71 -3.18
N LEU A 674 47.69 -13.85 -3.69
CA LEU A 674 49.12 -14.14 -3.83
C LEU A 674 49.80 -13.17 -4.80
N GLY A 675 49.16 -12.83 -5.93
CA GLY A 675 49.63 -11.81 -6.87
C GLY A 675 49.78 -10.43 -6.22
N ILE A 676 48.79 -9.97 -5.45
CA ILE A 676 48.88 -8.71 -4.68
C ILE A 676 50.07 -8.76 -3.71
N ALA A 677 50.23 -9.85 -2.95
CA ALA A 677 51.32 -10.00 -1.98
C ALA A 677 52.71 -9.98 -2.66
N SER A 678 52.86 -10.64 -3.81
CA SER A 678 54.09 -10.63 -4.60
C SER A 678 54.46 -9.22 -5.06
N VAL A 679 53.50 -8.48 -5.62
CA VAL A 679 53.72 -7.11 -6.10
C VAL A 679 53.97 -6.13 -4.95
N GLU A 680 53.34 -6.31 -3.79
CA GLU A 680 53.62 -5.53 -2.58
C GLU A 680 55.03 -5.82 -2.02
N GLN A 681 55.51 -7.07 -2.10
CA GLN A 681 56.90 -7.42 -1.78
C GLN A 681 57.92 -6.80 -2.76
N GLU A 682 57.63 -6.77 -4.06
CA GLU A 682 58.46 -6.08 -5.06
C GLU A 682 58.51 -4.55 -4.83
N LEU A 683 57.37 -3.94 -4.48
CA LEU A 683 57.30 -2.52 -4.12
C LEU A 683 58.18 -2.21 -2.89
N ASP A 684 58.20 -3.08 -1.88
CA ASP A 684 59.05 -2.93 -0.71
C ASP A 684 60.54 -3.13 -1.05
N ALA A 685 60.88 -4.12 -1.90
CA ALA A 685 62.24 -4.32 -2.40
C ALA A 685 62.78 -3.08 -3.16
N HIS A 686 61.92 -2.41 -3.95
CA HIS A 686 62.28 -1.20 -4.70
C HIS A 686 62.67 0.01 -3.82
N ARG A 687 62.37 -0.02 -2.51
CA ARG A 687 62.71 1.08 -1.57
C ARG A 687 64.20 1.32 -1.41
N GLN A 688 65.03 0.30 -1.63
CA GLN A 688 66.50 0.41 -1.61
C GLN A 688 67.03 1.07 -2.90
N PRO A 689 66.76 0.55 -4.13
CA PRO A 689 67.08 1.26 -5.37
C PRO A 689 66.61 2.73 -5.42
N ALA A 690 65.40 3.02 -4.92
CA ALA A 690 64.89 4.38 -4.85
C ALA A 690 65.68 5.28 -3.87
N ALA A 691 66.32 4.71 -2.84
CA ALA A 691 67.15 5.44 -1.89
C ALA A 691 68.54 5.74 -2.48
N GLU A 692 69.14 4.76 -3.17
CA GLU A 692 70.43 4.89 -3.85
C GLU A 692 70.41 6.02 -4.88
N ILE A 693 69.38 6.07 -5.73
CA ILE A 693 69.17 7.14 -6.72
C ILE A 693 69.11 8.54 -6.07
N LEU A 694 68.52 8.64 -4.86
CA LEU A 694 68.43 9.89 -4.10
C LEU A 694 69.68 10.18 -3.23
N GLY A 695 70.69 9.30 -3.24
CA GLY A 695 71.88 9.40 -2.40
C GLY A 695 71.60 9.23 -0.90
N LYS A 696 70.56 8.49 -0.52
CA LYS A 696 70.20 8.19 0.88
C LYS A 696 70.77 6.85 1.31
N LYS A 697 71.33 6.78 2.53
CA LYS A 697 71.91 5.54 3.11
C LYS A 697 70.87 4.58 3.71
N SER A 698 69.60 4.97 3.75
CA SER A 698 68.49 4.21 4.31
C SER A 698 67.38 4.09 3.27
N PRO A 699 66.68 2.94 3.17
CA PRO A 699 65.58 2.76 2.23
C PRO A 699 64.54 3.85 2.38
N VAL A 700 63.96 4.29 1.26
CA VAL A 700 62.91 5.30 1.27
C VAL A 700 61.71 4.75 2.05
N GLN A 701 61.11 5.55 2.93
CA GLN A 701 59.77 5.27 3.43
C GLN A 701 58.74 5.86 2.46
N TYR A 702 57.82 5.02 2.00
CA TYR A 702 56.66 5.46 1.25
C TYR A 702 55.68 6.20 2.16
N ALA A 703 55.02 7.22 1.61
CA ALA A 703 53.93 7.92 2.27
C ALA A 703 52.60 7.69 1.52
N THR A 704 51.49 7.72 2.26
CA THR A 704 50.14 7.75 1.69
C THR A 704 49.51 9.10 2.00
N VAL A 705 49.11 9.85 0.97
CA VAL A 705 48.55 11.21 1.13
C VAL A 705 47.35 11.39 0.22
N ALA A 706 46.21 11.78 0.81
CA ALA A 706 44.93 11.95 0.11
C ALA A 706 44.49 10.71 -0.69
N GLY A 707 44.76 9.51 -0.16
CA GLY A 707 44.43 8.23 -0.80
C GLY A 707 45.42 7.75 -1.86
N ILE A 708 46.48 8.50 -2.16
CA ILE A 708 47.53 8.06 -3.09
C ILE A 708 48.67 7.44 -2.29
N GLU A 709 48.97 6.17 -2.59
CA GLU A 709 49.95 5.31 -1.90
C GLU A 709 51.34 5.33 -2.56
N TYR A 710 52.32 4.70 -1.92
CA TYR A 710 53.72 4.54 -2.39
C TYR A 710 54.42 5.84 -2.84
N LEU A 711 54.05 6.98 -2.26
CA LEU A 711 54.65 8.27 -2.62
C LEU A 711 56.06 8.38 -2.04
N VAL A 712 57.04 8.63 -2.92
CA VAL A 712 58.40 8.98 -2.51
C VAL A 712 58.45 10.48 -2.19
N GLU A 713 58.55 10.83 -0.90
CA GLU A 713 58.71 12.21 -0.47
C GLU A 713 60.18 12.68 -0.57
N VAL A 714 60.38 13.79 -1.29
CA VAL A 714 61.69 14.44 -1.49
C VAL A 714 61.59 15.89 -1.08
N ALA A 715 62.56 16.39 -0.32
CA ALA A 715 62.64 17.80 0.04
C ALA A 715 62.82 18.67 -1.21
N ASN A 716 62.18 19.84 -1.23
CA ASN A 716 62.27 20.75 -2.39
C ASN A 716 63.72 21.24 -2.64
N THR A 717 64.61 21.13 -1.64
CA THR A 717 66.06 21.34 -1.74
C THR A 717 66.79 20.29 -2.59
N ASP A 718 66.29 19.05 -2.59
CA ASP A 718 66.94 17.88 -3.18
C ASP A 718 66.36 17.51 -4.56
N LEU A 719 65.48 18.34 -5.12
CA LEU A 719 64.85 18.10 -6.43
C LEU A 719 65.84 17.85 -7.57
N LYS A 720 67.07 18.39 -7.49
CA LYS A 720 68.13 18.15 -8.47
C LYS A 720 68.62 16.70 -8.53
N LYS A 721 68.34 15.89 -7.50
CA LYS A 721 68.69 14.47 -7.42
C LYS A 721 67.59 13.56 -7.98
N VAL A 722 66.41 14.10 -8.29
CA VAL A 722 65.28 13.33 -8.80
C VAL A 722 65.44 13.15 -10.32
N PRO A 723 65.47 11.91 -10.86
CA PRO A 723 65.54 11.68 -12.29
C PRO A 723 64.32 12.25 -13.05
N ALA A 724 64.53 12.69 -14.29
CA ALA A 724 63.45 13.19 -15.15
C ALA A 724 62.38 12.13 -15.48
N SER A 725 62.68 10.85 -15.28
CA SER A 725 61.73 9.73 -15.43
C SER A 725 60.73 9.59 -14.27
N TRP A 726 60.93 10.28 -13.14
CA TRP A 726 60.03 10.20 -11.99
C TRP A 726 58.83 11.14 -12.18
N MET A 727 57.62 10.60 -12.03
CA MET A 727 56.39 11.37 -12.19
C MET A 727 56.07 12.13 -10.90
N LYS A 728 55.98 13.46 -10.97
CA LYS A 728 55.56 14.29 -9.83
C LYS A 728 54.04 14.24 -9.66
N ILE A 729 53.60 13.67 -8.53
CA ILE A 729 52.17 13.48 -8.23
C ILE A 729 51.59 14.66 -7.46
N SER A 730 52.28 15.13 -6.42
CA SER A 730 51.83 16.28 -5.62
C SER A 730 53.01 17.03 -5.01
N GLY A 731 52.75 18.16 -4.36
CA GLY A 731 53.77 18.92 -3.67
C GLY A 731 53.20 19.89 -2.65
N THR A 732 54.01 20.18 -1.64
CA THR A 732 53.81 21.20 -0.62
C THR A 732 54.95 22.22 -0.70
N LYS A 733 54.89 23.29 0.10
CA LYS A 733 55.98 24.28 0.16
C LYS A 733 57.33 23.69 0.59
N LYS A 734 57.37 22.55 1.29
CA LYS A 734 58.60 21.91 1.80
C LYS A 734 59.00 20.64 1.05
N LEU A 735 58.02 19.80 0.67
CA LEU A 735 58.23 18.45 0.11
C LEU A 735 57.50 18.32 -1.23
N SER A 736 58.14 17.70 -2.22
CA SER A 736 57.52 17.21 -3.46
C SER A 736 57.40 15.68 -3.41
N ARG A 737 56.35 15.13 -4.02
CA ARG A 737 56.02 13.70 -3.99
C ARG A 737 56.03 13.10 -5.37
N PHE A 738 56.66 11.95 -5.51
CA PHE A 738 56.91 11.31 -6.79
C PHE A 738 56.52 9.83 -6.77
N HIS A 739 56.19 9.30 -7.95
CA HIS A 739 56.27 7.88 -8.25
C HIS A 739 57.43 7.64 -9.22
N THR A 740 58.18 6.56 -9.00
CA THR A 740 59.21 6.08 -9.93
C THR A 740 58.53 5.35 -11.10
N PRO A 741 59.17 5.17 -12.27
CA PRO A 741 58.60 4.33 -13.34
C PRO A 741 58.20 2.93 -12.85
N GLU A 742 59.01 2.34 -11.98
CA GLU A 742 58.78 1.02 -11.42
C GLU A 742 57.59 1.00 -10.45
N VAL A 743 57.47 2.01 -9.58
CA VAL A 743 56.30 2.17 -8.70
C VAL A 743 55.02 2.38 -9.52
N VAL A 744 55.08 3.11 -10.64
CA VAL A 744 53.91 3.23 -11.55
C VAL A 744 53.55 1.89 -12.18
N ARG A 745 54.53 1.08 -12.61
CA ARG A 745 54.33 -0.26 -13.16
C ARG A 745 53.67 -1.18 -12.13
N LEU A 746 54.30 -1.32 -10.97
CA LEU A 746 53.88 -2.20 -9.88
C LEU A 746 52.53 -1.79 -9.28
N ILE A 747 52.25 -0.49 -9.08
CA ILE A 747 50.90 -0.05 -8.68
C ILE A 747 49.87 -0.46 -9.73
N SER A 748 50.16 -0.28 -11.01
CA SER A 748 49.22 -0.64 -12.10
C SER A 748 48.95 -2.15 -12.16
N GLU A 749 49.94 -2.99 -11.86
CA GLU A 749 49.83 -4.45 -11.80
C GLU A 749 49.07 -4.91 -10.56
N ARG A 750 49.40 -4.36 -9.39
CA ARG A 750 48.67 -4.58 -8.14
C ARG A 750 47.21 -4.15 -8.23
N ASP A 751 46.93 -3.01 -8.84
CA ASP A 751 45.57 -2.49 -8.99
C ASP A 751 44.76 -3.35 -9.99
N GLN A 752 45.40 -3.95 -11.01
CA GLN A 752 44.78 -5.00 -11.84
C GLN A 752 44.41 -6.23 -11.01
N HIS A 753 45.32 -6.75 -10.19
CA HIS A 753 45.00 -7.87 -9.30
C HIS A 753 43.92 -7.52 -8.26
N LYS A 754 43.87 -6.28 -7.73
CA LYS A 754 42.81 -5.82 -6.81
C LYS A 754 41.45 -5.72 -7.50
N GLU A 755 41.39 -5.27 -8.75
CA GLU A 755 40.15 -5.25 -9.54
C GLU A 755 39.72 -6.66 -9.97
N ALA A 756 40.65 -7.54 -10.36
CA ALA A 756 40.36 -8.94 -10.71
C ALA A 756 39.91 -9.76 -9.49
N LEU A 757 40.57 -9.60 -8.33
CA LEU A 757 40.13 -10.16 -7.05
C LEU A 757 38.71 -9.71 -6.70
N ALA A 758 38.41 -8.41 -6.87
CA ALA A 758 37.07 -7.89 -6.59
C ALA A 758 35.99 -8.53 -7.47
N ALA A 759 36.31 -8.84 -8.74
CA ALA A 759 35.42 -9.56 -9.64
C ALA A 759 35.28 -11.04 -9.25
N ALA A 760 36.37 -11.74 -8.93
CA ALA A 760 36.35 -13.12 -8.46
C ALA A 760 35.51 -13.29 -7.17
N CYS A 761 35.63 -12.35 -6.21
CA CYS A 761 34.81 -12.33 -5.00
C CYS A 761 33.33 -12.03 -5.24
N ASP A 762 32.96 -11.38 -6.35
CA ASP A 762 31.56 -11.14 -6.72
C ASP A 762 30.98 -12.34 -7.48
N VAL A 763 31.78 -13.04 -8.31
CA VAL A 763 31.41 -14.33 -8.93
C VAL A 763 31.16 -15.39 -7.87
N ALA A 764 32.12 -15.66 -6.98
CA ALA A 764 31.98 -16.65 -5.92
C ALA A 764 30.81 -16.35 -4.97
N PHE A 765 30.52 -15.06 -4.71
CA PHE A 765 29.35 -14.66 -3.94
C PHE A 765 28.03 -14.95 -4.67
N SER A 766 27.99 -14.76 -6.00
CA SER A 766 26.83 -15.09 -6.84
C SER A 766 26.59 -16.60 -6.89
N GLU A 767 27.64 -17.41 -6.97
CA GLU A 767 27.59 -18.87 -6.87
C GLU A 767 27.06 -19.33 -5.49
N LEU A 768 27.49 -18.70 -4.40
CA LEU A 768 26.94 -18.97 -3.07
C LEU A 768 25.44 -18.63 -3.02
N LEU A 769 25.01 -17.49 -3.56
CA LEU A 769 23.58 -17.14 -3.62
C LEU A 769 22.78 -18.18 -4.42
N SER A 770 23.30 -18.65 -5.55
CA SER A 770 22.70 -19.74 -6.33
C SER A 770 22.60 -21.05 -5.53
N THR A 771 23.63 -21.36 -4.73
CA THR A 771 23.66 -22.56 -3.87
C THR A 771 22.67 -22.46 -2.70
N VAL A 772 22.30 -21.25 -2.25
CA VAL A 772 21.22 -21.04 -1.27
C VAL A 772 19.84 -21.02 -1.96
N ALA A 773 19.79 -20.59 -3.23
CA ALA A 773 18.58 -20.54 -4.03
C ALA A 773 18.03 -21.95 -4.40
N SER A 774 18.88 -22.97 -4.54
CA SER A 774 18.42 -24.37 -4.71
C SER A 774 17.53 -24.84 -3.56
N ASP A 775 17.87 -24.44 -2.33
CA ASP A 775 17.15 -24.78 -1.11
C ASP A 775 16.00 -23.79 -0.80
N TYR A 776 15.67 -22.89 -1.72
CA TYR A 776 14.65 -21.86 -1.52
C TYR A 776 13.31 -22.45 -1.06
N GLN A 777 12.87 -23.59 -1.62
CA GLN A 777 11.54 -24.14 -1.34
C GLN A 777 11.39 -24.65 0.11
N PRO A 778 12.30 -25.46 0.68
CA PRO A 778 12.35 -25.74 2.12
C PRO A 778 12.41 -24.48 3.01
N LEU A 779 13.24 -23.50 2.66
CA LEU A 779 13.38 -22.25 3.42
C LEU A 779 12.08 -21.43 3.40
N ARG A 780 11.40 -21.38 2.25
CA ARG A 780 10.12 -20.69 2.04
C ARG A 780 8.99 -21.36 2.79
N ASP A 781 8.97 -22.69 2.85
CA ASP A 781 8.00 -23.47 3.62
C ASP A 781 8.13 -23.23 5.13
N ALA A 782 9.35 -23.12 5.66
CA ALA A 782 9.57 -22.73 7.06
C ALA A 782 9.06 -21.30 7.36
N VAL A 783 9.30 -20.33 6.47
CA VAL A 783 8.76 -18.97 6.60
C VAL A 783 7.23 -18.93 6.49
N SER A 784 6.63 -19.77 5.63
CA SER A 784 5.17 -19.93 5.52
C SER A 784 4.56 -20.55 6.78
N GLY A 785 5.27 -21.51 7.40
CA GLY A 785 4.94 -22.05 8.72
C GLY A 785 4.91 -20.96 9.80
N LEU A 786 5.97 -20.15 9.89
CA LEU A 786 6.02 -19.00 10.81
C LEU A 786 4.91 -17.97 10.54
N ALA A 787 4.62 -17.66 9.28
CA ALA A 787 3.52 -16.77 8.91
C ALA A 787 2.17 -17.30 9.43
N THR A 788 1.94 -18.62 9.29
CA THR A 788 0.73 -19.29 9.76
C THR A 788 0.62 -19.25 11.28
N LEU A 789 1.71 -19.56 12.00
CA LEU A 789 1.77 -19.49 13.47
C LEU A 789 1.52 -18.08 14.01
N ASP A 790 2.07 -17.04 13.36
CA ASP A 790 1.86 -15.65 13.72
C ASP A 790 0.41 -15.19 13.48
N CYS A 791 -0.24 -15.66 12.40
CA CYS A 791 -1.66 -15.43 12.16
C CYS A 791 -2.54 -16.11 13.21
N LEU A 792 -2.27 -17.37 13.54
CA LEU A 792 -3.00 -18.11 14.58
C LEU A 792 -2.86 -17.46 15.95
N LEU A 793 -1.64 -17.03 16.32
CA LEU A 793 -1.37 -16.28 17.55
C LEU A 793 -2.02 -14.89 17.55
N SER A 794 -2.14 -14.24 16.39
CA SER A 794 -2.88 -12.98 16.25
C SER A 794 -4.37 -13.20 16.52
N LEU A 795 -4.96 -14.27 15.98
CA LEU A 795 -6.37 -14.61 16.20
C LEU A 795 -6.65 -15.09 17.64
N SER A 796 -5.74 -15.81 18.29
CA SER A 796 -5.91 -16.20 19.70
C SER A 796 -5.85 -15.00 20.65
N LYS A 797 -5.00 -14.00 20.37
CA LYS A 797 -5.00 -12.71 21.09
C LYS A 797 -6.29 -11.92 20.92
N VAL A 798 -6.96 -12.05 19.78
CA VAL A 798 -8.31 -11.47 19.56
C VAL A 798 -9.37 -12.28 20.30
N ALA A 799 -9.28 -13.62 20.28
CA ALA A 799 -10.17 -14.51 21.01
C ALA A 799 -10.10 -14.33 22.53
N ALA A 800 -8.94 -13.91 23.06
CA ALA A 800 -8.74 -13.58 24.47
C ALA A 800 -9.42 -12.27 24.92
N LEU A 801 -9.99 -11.48 24.01
CA LEU A 801 -10.72 -10.26 24.37
C LEU A 801 -12.06 -10.60 25.04
N PRO A 802 -12.51 -9.80 26.03
CA PRO A 802 -13.79 -10.05 26.70
C PRO A 802 -14.98 -10.12 25.74
N GLY A 803 -15.84 -11.11 25.91
CA GLY A 803 -17.05 -11.27 25.09
C GLY A 803 -16.81 -11.83 23.68
N TYR A 804 -15.70 -12.51 23.45
CA TYR A 804 -15.47 -13.31 22.25
C TYR A 804 -15.82 -14.79 22.50
N SER A 805 -16.56 -15.39 21.56
CA SER A 805 -16.99 -16.80 21.60
C SER A 805 -16.49 -17.58 20.38
N LYS A 806 -16.26 -18.88 20.55
CA LYS A 806 -15.99 -19.80 19.44
C LYS A 806 -17.25 -19.96 18.56
N PRO A 807 -17.15 -19.75 17.23
CA PRO A 807 -18.28 -20.00 16.33
C PRO A 807 -18.56 -21.50 16.21
N THR A 808 -19.84 -21.85 16.02
CA THR A 808 -20.29 -23.23 15.75
C THR A 808 -20.69 -23.33 14.28
N PHE A 809 -19.98 -24.17 13.52
CA PHE A 809 -20.32 -24.45 12.13
C PHE A 809 -21.34 -25.59 12.06
N LEU A 810 -22.46 -25.33 11.39
CA LEU A 810 -23.50 -26.32 11.15
C LEU A 810 -23.10 -27.21 9.96
N PRO A 811 -23.47 -28.50 9.95
CA PRO A 811 -23.18 -29.42 8.86
C PRO A 811 -23.58 -28.90 7.47
N SER A 812 -22.84 -29.31 6.44
CA SER A 812 -23.00 -28.79 5.07
C SER A 812 -24.32 -29.17 4.37
N ASP A 813 -25.05 -30.14 4.91
CA ASP A 813 -26.42 -30.52 4.52
C ASP A 813 -27.52 -29.74 5.28
N SER A 814 -27.17 -29.06 6.38
CA SER A 814 -28.09 -28.24 7.16
C SER A 814 -28.60 -27.03 6.35
N PRO A 815 -29.86 -26.60 6.55
CA PRO A 815 -30.42 -25.48 5.80
C PRO A 815 -29.65 -24.18 6.08
N PRO A 816 -29.47 -23.29 5.09
CA PRO A 816 -28.79 -22.00 5.25
C PRO A 816 -29.25 -21.27 6.52
N THR A 817 -28.32 -21.01 7.45
CA THR A 817 -28.61 -20.45 8.77
C THR A 817 -27.47 -19.55 9.24
N VAL A 818 -27.82 -18.40 9.81
CA VAL A 818 -26.95 -17.49 10.58
C VAL A 818 -27.72 -17.08 11.82
N SER A 819 -27.28 -17.52 13.01
CA SER A 819 -27.93 -17.22 14.29
C SER A 819 -26.92 -16.66 15.29
N VAL A 820 -27.17 -15.43 15.75
CA VAL A 820 -26.27 -14.64 16.60
C VAL A 820 -26.97 -14.35 17.93
N GLN A 821 -26.30 -14.63 19.04
CA GLN A 821 -26.73 -14.26 20.39
C GLN A 821 -25.83 -13.17 20.95
N ASN A 822 -26.40 -12.03 21.34
CA ASN A 822 -25.70 -10.86 21.89
C ASN A 822 -24.45 -10.43 21.09
N GLY A 823 -24.55 -10.47 19.75
CA GLY A 823 -23.51 -10.03 18.84
C GLY A 823 -23.18 -8.54 18.98
N ARG A 824 -21.90 -8.21 18.86
CA ARG A 824 -21.35 -6.85 18.87
C ARG A 824 -20.64 -6.57 17.54
N HIS A 825 -20.51 -5.29 17.18
CA HIS A 825 -19.80 -4.90 15.96
C HIS A 825 -18.27 -4.96 16.19
N PRO A 826 -17.48 -5.80 15.47
CA PRO A 826 -16.07 -6.04 15.79
C PRO A 826 -15.18 -4.77 15.80
N ILE A 827 -15.40 -3.86 14.85
CA ILE A 827 -14.69 -2.57 14.78
C ILE A 827 -15.17 -1.58 15.86
N ALA A 828 -16.49 -1.46 16.06
CA ALA A 828 -17.06 -0.47 16.97
C ALA A 828 -16.67 -0.76 18.44
N GLU A 829 -16.63 -2.04 18.83
CA GLU A 829 -16.24 -2.46 20.19
C GLU A 829 -14.81 -2.02 20.56
N GLN A 830 -13.91 -1.90 19.59
CA GLN A 830 -12.52 -1.44 19.82
C GLN A 830 -12.31 0.07 19.58
N THR A 831 -13.30 0.79 19.03
CA THR A 831 -13.16 2.21 18.66
C THR A 831 -14.06 3.15 19.45
N LEU A 832 -15.19 2.66 19.97
CA LEU A 832 -16.09 3.44 20.82
C LEU A 832 -15.52 3.57 22.24
N THR A 833 -15.72 4.74 22.85
CA THR A 833 -15.45 4.98 24.28
C THR A 833 -16.54 4.41 25.20
N THR A 834 -17.69 4.03 24.64
CA THR A 834 -18.81 3.37 25.31
C THR A 834 -19.05 2.01 24.65
N SER A 835 -19.27 0.95 25.44
CA SER A 835 -19.59 -0.39 24.93
C SER A 835 -20.69 -0.38 23.86
N TYR A 836 -20.55 -1.20 22.83
CA TYR A 836 -21.56 -1.39 21.81
C TYR A 836 -22.78 -2.11 22.40
N ILE A 837 -24.00 -1.69 22.03
CA ILE A 837 -25.22 -2.36 22.49
C ILE A 837 -25.38 -3.68 21.71
N PRO A 838 -25.40 -4.85 22.38
CA PRO A 838 -25.45 -6.14 21.72
C PRO A 838 -26.82 -6.40 21.08
N PHE A 839 -26.85 -7.26 20.07
CA PHE A 839 -28.08 -7.68 19.39
C PHE A 839 -28.18 -9.21 19.28
N THR A 840 -29.40 -9.74 19.33
CA THR A 840 -29.68 -11.13 18.96
C THR A 840 -30.46 -11.13 17.65
N THR A 841 -30.08 -12.02 16.72
CA THR A 841 -30.73 -12.11 15.41
C THR A 841 -30.57 -13.50 14.81
N THR A 842 -31.57 -13.93 14.03
CA THR A 842 -31.53 -15.20 13.30
C THR A 842 -32.05 -14.98 11.89
N LEU A 843 -31.30 -15.47 10.91
CA LEU A 843 -31.72 -15.72 9.54
C LEU A 843 -31.61 -17.23 9.30
N ALA A 844 -32.65 -17.86 8.80
CA ALA A 844 -32.66 -19.29 8.52
C ALA A 844 -33.60 -19.63 7.36
N ALA A 845 -33.22 -20.61 6.55
CA ALA A 845 -34.13 -21.31 5.67
C ALA A 845 -34.85 -22.42 6.47
N PRO A 846 -36.18 -22.60 6.33
CA PRO A 846 -37.09 -21.85 5.47
C PRO A 846 -37.55 -20.49 6.04
N SER A 847 -37.45 -20.26 7.36
CA SER A 847 -37.92 -19.01 8.00
C SER A 847 -37.11 -18.66 9.26
N PRO A 848 -36.86 -17.36 9.53
CA PRO A 848 -37.02 -16.22 8.62
C PRO A 848 -35.82 -16.13 7.67
N LEU A 849 -36.08 -16.20 6.37
CA LEU A 849 -35.04 -16.14 5.33
C LEU A 849 -34.53 -14.70 5.13
N ALA A 850 -35.43 -13.71 5.24
CA ALA A 850 -35.12 -12.31 5.09
C ALA A 850 -35.61 -11.48 6.29
N GLN A 851 -34.86 -10.43 6.64
CA GLN A 851 -35.30 -9.39 7.57
C GLN A 851 -35.51 -8.07 6.82
N LEU A 852 -36.71 -7.50 6.95
CA LEU A 852 -37.01 -6.18 6.44
C LEU A 852 -36.79 -5.15 7.55
N ILE A 853 -35.73 -4.35 7.42
CA ILE A 853 -35.21 -3.46 8.45
C ILE A 853 -35.70 -2.04 8.18
N THR A 854 -36.50 -1.51 9.10
CA THR A 854 -37.11 -0.18 8.98
C THR A 854 -36.61 0.81 10.03
N GLY A 855 -36.88 2.09 9.80
CA GLY A 855 -36.74 3.14 10.81
C GLY A 855 -35.55 4.09 10.59
N PRO A 856 -35.11 4.79 11.64
CA PRO A 856 -34.26 5.98 11.53
C PRO A 856 -32.84 5.74 11.01
N ASN A 857 -32.28 6.64 10.18
CA ASN A 857 -30.88 6.53 9.72
C ASN A 857 -29.87 6.74 10.87
N MET A 858 -30.19 7.60 11.85
CA MET A 858 -29.37 7.78 13.06
C MET A 858 -29.57 6.70 14.14
N GLY A 859 -30.48 5.73 13.94
CA GLY A 859 -30.78 4.68 14.91
C GLY A 859 -29.86 3.47 14.89
N GLY A 860 -28.80 3.47 14.06
CA GLY A 860 -27.81 2.39 14.02
C GLY A 860 -28.06 1.27 12.99
N LYS A 861 -29.04 1.41 12.08
CA LYS A 861 -29.36 0.39 11.05
C LYS A 861 -28.11 -0.14 10.31
N SER A 862 -27.32 0.76 9.74
CA SER A 862 -26.13 0.39 8.96
C SER A 862 -25.06 -0.25 9.85
N SER A 863 -24.97 0.10 11.14
CA SER A 863 -24.08 -0.53 12.10
C SER A 863 -24.51 -1.97 12.44
N TYR A 864 -25.79 -2.20 12.70
CA TYR A 864 -26.35 -3.55 12.91
C TYR A 864 -26.08 -4.46 11.70
N VAL A 865 -26.39 -3.99 10.50
CA VAL A 865 -26.25 -4.81 9.28
C VAL A 865 -24.80 -5.08 8.92
N ARG A 866 -23.90 -4.10 9.07
CA ARG A 866 -22.46 -4.33 8.96
C ARG A 866 -21.96 -5.30 10.01
N ALA A 867 -22.44 -5.22 11.25
CA ALA A 867 -22.03 -6.14 12.32
C ALA A 867 -22.40 -7.60 11.99
N VAL A 868 -23.60 -7.88 11.48
CA VAL A 868 -23.98 -9.24 11.06
C VAL A 868 -23.04 -9.77 9.97
N ALA A 869 -22.78 -8.98 8.93
CA ALA A 869 -21.87 -9.35 7.85
C ALA A 869 -20.43 -9.60 8.34
N LEU A 870 -19.93 -8.72 9.21
CA LEU A 870 -18.59 -8.81 9.80
C LEU A 870 -18.45 -10.01 10.74
N LEU A 871 -19.51 -10.43 11.45
CA LEU A 871 -19.51 -11.63 12.28
C LEU A 871 -19.42 -12.91 11.44
N VAL A 872 -20.18 -13.00 10.33
CA VAL A 872 -20.11 -14.12 9.38
C VAL A 872 -18.72 -14.19 8.73
N LEU A 873 -18.21 -13.05 8.25
CA LEU A 873 -16.87 -12.91 7.70
C LEU A 873 -15.80 -13.39 8.70
N LEU A 874 -15.86 -12.90 9.94
CA LEU A 874 -14.88 -13.22 10.98
C LEU A 874 -14.90 -14.71 11.36
N ALA A 875 -16.07 -15.33 11.41
CA ALA A 875 -16.21 -16.76 11.62
C ALA A 875 -15.56 -17.58 10.49
N GLN A 876 -15.81 -17.23 9.22
CA GLN A 876 -15.22 -17.93 8.07
C GLN A 876 -13.74 -17.60 7.80
N VAL A 877 -13.18 -16.56 8.44
CA VAL A 877 -11.73 -16.38 8.55
C VAL A 877 -11.11 -17.41 9.52
N GLY A 878 -11.91 -18.02 10.40
CA GLY A 878 -11.49 -18.96 11.43
C GLY A 878 -11.09 -18.29 12.73
N SER A 879 -11.74 -17.17 13.05
CA SER A 879 -11.57 -16.43 14.31
C SER A 879 -12.74 -16.67 15.26
N PHE A 880 -12.49 -16.46 16.54
CA PHE A 880 -13.57 -16.23 17.51
C PHE A 880 -14.26 -14.90 17.19
N VAL A 881 -15.52 -14.77 17.57
CA VAL A 881 -16.40 -13.65 17.22
C VAL A 881 -16.91 -12.92 18.46
N PRO A 882 -17.09 -11.58 18.45
CA PRO A 882 -17.58 -10.82 19.59
C PRO A 882 -19.11 -10.99 19.76
N ALA A 883 -19.53 -12.18 20.21
CA ALA A 883 -20.89 -12.57 20.52
C ALA A 883 -20.88 -13.50 21.74
N ASP A 884 -22.04 -13.82 22.30
CA ASP A 884 -22.13 -14.86 23.34
C ASP A 884 -22.28 -16.25 22.71
N ALA A 885 -22.90 -16.34 21.52
CA ALA A 885 -22.86 -17.49 20.63
C ALA A 885 -23.09 -17.09 19.17
N LEU A 886 -22.47 -17.82 18.24
CA LEU A 886 -22.74 -17.75 16.80
C LEU A 886 -22.87 -19.16 16.24
N GLN A 887 -23.98 -19.44 15.55
CA GLN A 887 -24.18 -20.64 14.75
C GLN A 887 -24.32 -20.22 13.28
N LEU A 888 -23.55 -20.85 12.39
CA LEU A 888 -23.64 -20.58 10.96
C LEU A 888 -23.47 -21.85 10.12
N THR A 889 -24.22 -21.94 9.02
CA THR A 889 -23.77 -22.71 7.85
C THR A 889 -22.79 -21.87 7.05
N LEU A 890 -21.83 -22.49 6.36
CA LEU A 890 -20.90 -21.72 5.52
C LEU A 890 -21.63 -20.95 4.42
N THR A 891 -21.26 -19.67 4.30
CA THR A 891 -21.76 -18.71 3.32
C THR A 891 -20.82 -18.70 2.13
N ASP A 892 -21.33 -18.81 0.90
CA ASP A 892 -20.48 -18.87 -0.31
C ASP A 892 -20.05 -17.48 -0.83
N ALA A 893 -20.87 -16.46 -0.56
CA ALA A 893 -20.60 -15.07 -0.92
C ALA A 893 -21.31 -14.10 0.04
N ILE A 894 -20.68 -12.95 0.32
CA ILE A 894 -21.35 -11.80 0.94
C ILE A 894 -21.51 -10.72 -0.12
N TYR A 895 -22.76 -10.41 -0.47
CA TYR A 895 -23.12 -9.33 -1.38
C TYR A 895 -23.68 -8.16 -0.61
N THR A 896 -23.06 -6.99 -0.75
CA THR A 896 -23.61 -5.74 -0.21
C THR A 896 -23.88 -4.74 -1.31
N ARG A 897 -25.02 -4.08 -1.18
CA ARG A 897 -25.32 -2.80 -1.80
C ARG A 897 -25.53 -1.82 -0.66
N MET A 898 -24.54 -0.99 -0.35
CA MET A 898 -24.58 -0.01 0.74
C MET A 898 -24.08 1.36 0.29
N GLY A 899 -24.81 2.41 0.66
CA GLY A 899 -24.44 3.80 0.39
C GLY A 899 -24.78 4.32 -1.01
N ALA A 900 -24.27 5.53 -1.30
CA ALA A 900 -24.46 6.24 -2.56
C ALA A 900 -23.10 6.52 -3.20
N ARG A 901 -22.93 6.03 -4.43
CA ARG A 901 -21.77 6.33 -5.27
C ARG A 901 -22.27 6.80 -6.63
N ASP A 902 -21.82 7.98 -7.00
CA ASP A 902 -22.06 8.57 -8.30
C ASP A 902 -20.87 8.18 -9.18
N ASN A 903 -21.09 7.45 -10.27
CA ASN A 903 -20.04 7.20 -11.26
C ASN A 903 -19.89 8.42 -12.19
N LEU A 904 -19.56 9.57 -11.57
CA LEU A 904 -19.57 10.91 -12.15
C LEU A 904 -18.69 11.02 -13.42
N PHE A 905 -17.71 10.12 -13.56
CA PHE A 905 -16.76 10.07 -14.67
C PHE A 905 -17.16 9.10 -15.80
N ALA A 906 -18.07 8.15 -15.55
CA ALA A 906 -18.67 7.33 -16.61
C ALA A 906 -19.88 8.00 -17.29
N GLY A 907 -20.43 9.06 -16.68
CA GLY A 907 -21.68 9.68 -17.11
C GLY A 907 -22.93 8.85 -16.75
N GLU A 908 -22.76 7.84 -15.90
CA GLU A 908 -23.84 6.95 -15.46
C GLU A 908 -24.59 7.57 -14.27
N SER A 909 -25.92 7.53 -14.34
CA SER A 909 -26.77 7.95 -13.23
C SER A 909 -26.51 7.10 -11.99
N THR A 910 -26.58 7.71 -10.80
CA THR A 910 -26.47 7.07 -9.49
C THR A 910 -27.40 5.87 -9.36
N PHE A 911 -28.57 5.95 -9.99
CA PHE A 911 -29.58 4.89 -10.06
C PHE A 911 -29.22 3.76 -11.03
N MET A 912 -28.50 4.06 -12.13
CA MET A 912 -28.06 3.06 -13.09
C MET A 912 -27.01 2.13 -12.46
N VAL A 913 -26.05 2.71 -11.71
CA VAL A 913 -25.07 1.95 -10.92
C VAL A 913 -25.79 1.07 -9.89
N GLU A 914 -26.70 1.64 -9.11
CA GLU A 914 -27.51 0.96 -8.10
C GLU A 914 -28.30 -0.25 -8.64
N VAL A 915 -28.96 -0.08 -9.80
CA VAL A 915 -29.71 -1.17 -10.45
C VAL A 915 -28.78 -2.21 -11.07
N SER A 916 -27.63 -1.79 -11.62
CA SER A 916 -26.62 -2.70 -12.17
C SER A 916 -25.98 -3.60 -11.10
N GLU A 917 -25.57 -3.00 -9.97
CA GLU A 917 -25.10 -3.72 -8.77
C GLU A 917 -26.14 -4.75 -8.33
N THR A 918 -27.41 -4.32 -8.20
CA THR A 918 -28.52 -5.20 -7.80
C THR A 918 -28.75 -6.33 -8.81
N ALA A 919 -28.69 -6.05 -10.11
CA ALA A 919 -28.86 -7.05 -11.16
C ALA A 919 -27.72 -8.08 -11.18
N HIS A 920 -26.49 -7.69 -10.84
CA HIS A 920 -25.39 -8.63 -10.65
C HIS A 920 -25.62 -9.52 -9.42
N ILE A 921 -26.01 -8.94 -8.28
CA ILE A 921 -26.35 -9.70 -7.06
C ILE A 921 -27.44 -10.75 -7.34
N LEU A 922 -28.52 -10.38 -8.04
CA LEU A 922 -29.60 -11.30 -8.38
C LEU A 922 -29.17 -12.48 -9.26
N ARG A 923 -28.19 -12.29 -10.16
CA ARG A 923 -27.66 -13.35 -11.02
C ARG A 923 -26.64 -14.25 -10.31
N ALA A 924 -25.92 -13.71 -9.33
CA ALA A 924 -24.79 -14.39 -8.69
C ALA A 924 -25.11 -14.98 -7.31
N ALA A 925 -26.16 -14.50 -6.62
CA ALA A 925 -26.55 -14.97 -5.30
C ALA A 925 -27.18 -16.38 -5.34
N THR A 926 -26.63 -17.29 -4.55
CA THR A 926 -27.13 -18.66 -4.35
C THR A 926 -27.89 -18.76 -3.03
N PRO A 927 -28.61 -19.86 -2.74
CA PRO A 927 -29.24 -20.07 -1.43
C PRO A 927 -28.28 -20.05 -0.24
N ARG A 928 -26.96 -20.20 -0.47
CA ARG A 928 -25.92 -20.10 0.56
C ARG A 928 -25.35 -18.69 0.72
N SER A 929 -25.74 -17.72 -0.10
CA SER A 929 -25.21 -16.36 -0.05
C SER A 929 -25.90 -15.50 1.02
N LEU A 930 -25.16 -14.53 1.56
CA LEU A 930 -25.69 -13.46 2.41
C LEU A 930 -25.83 -12.18 1.57
N VAL A 931 -27.07 -11.71 1.39
CA VAL A 931 -27.42 -10.53 0.59
C VAL A 931 -27.84 -9.37 1.50
N ILE A 932 -27.26 -8.20 1.25
CA ILE A 932 -27.50 -6.97 2.01
C ILE A 932 -27.86 -5.87 1.03
N LEU A 933 -29.08 -5.34 1.12
CA LEU A 933 -29.60 -4.29 0.25
C LEU A 933 -30.01 -3.07 1.08
N ASP A 934 -29.30 -1.95 0.92
CA ASP A 934 -29.55 -0.70 1.64
C ASP A 934 -30.19 0.37 0.73
N GLU A 935 -31.37 0.85 1.16
CA GLU A 935 -32.14 1.92 0.52
C GLU A 935 -32.31 1.75 -1.01
N LEU A 936 -32.59 0.52 -1.46
CA LEU A 936 -32.81 0.21 -2.88
C LEU A 936 -34.00 1.01 -3.44
N GLY A 937 -33.81 1.59 -4.63
CA GLY A 937 -34.81 2.40 -5.32
C GLY A 937 -34.81 3.87 -4.93
N ARG A 938 -33.86 4.36 -4.12
CA ARG A 938 -33.87 5.77 -3.65
C ARG A 938 -33.52 6.80 -4.75
N GLY A 939 -32.85 6.37 -5.83
CA GLY A 939 -32.37 7.23 -6.91
C GLY A 939 -33.41 7.54 -8.00
N THR A 940 -34.66 7.10 -7.82
CA THR A 940 -35.74 7.23 -8.82
C THR A 940 -37.04 7.73 -8.18
N SER A 941 -38.13 7.75 -8.93
CA SER A 941 -39.46 8.12 -8.44
C SER A 941 -39.91 7.18 -7.30
N THR A 942 -40.73 7.69 -6.38
CA THR A 942 -41.20 6.88 -5.23
C THR A 942 -42.04 5.67 -5.65
N HIS A 943 -42.70 5.71 -6.83
CA HIS A 943 -43.47 4.57 -7.32
C HIS A 943 -42.58 3.51 -7.97
N ASP A 944 -41.66 3.91 -8.86
CA ASP A 944 -40.70 2.99 -9.47
C ASP A 944 -39.79 2.36 -8.43
N GLY A 945 -39.27 3.16 -7.50
CA GLY A 945 -38.37 2.72 -6.44
C GLY A 945 -39.02 1.70 -5.51
N ALA A 946 -40.28 1.91 -5.13
CA ALA A 946 -41.02 0.94 -4.32
C ALA A 946 -41.36 -0.34 -5.10
N ALA A 947 -41.75 -0.22 -6.38
CA ALA A 947 -42.07 -1.38 -7.22
C ALA A 947 -40.83 -2.26 -7.47
N ILE A 948 -39.69 -1.64 -7.80
CA ILE A 948 -38.41 -2.33 -7.98
C ILE A 948 -37.97 -2.97 -6.66
N ALA A 949 -38.03 -2.26 -5.54
CA ALA A 949 -37.64 -2.82 -4.25
C ALA A 949 -38.51 -4.02 -3.84
N GLN A 950 -39.82 -3.99 -4.13
CA GLN A 950 -40.72 -5.12 -3.90
C GLN A 950 -40.40 -6.32 -4.81
N ALA A 951 -40.21 -6.08 -6.11
CA ALA A 951 -39.87 -7.15 -7.07
C ALA A 951 -38.53 -7.81 -6.73
N VAL A 952 -37.51 -7.03 -6.35
CA VAL A 952 -36.20 -7.55 -5.93
C VAL A 952 -36.32 -8.34 -4.61
N LEU A 953 -37.10 -7.86 -3.64
CA LEU A 953 -37.35 -8.60 -2.40
C LEU A 953 -38.03 -9.96 -2.67
N GLN A 954 -39.01 -9.99 -3.58
CA GLN A 954 -39.68 -11.22 -4.00
C GLN A 954 -38.69 -12.18 -4.68
N GLN A 955 -37.95 -11.71 -5.70
CA GLN A 955 -36.93 -12.49 -6.41
C GLN A 955 -35.94 -13.18 -5.44
N VAL A 956 -35.40 -12.40 -4.50
CA VAL A 956 -34.41 -12.84 -3.51
C VAL A 956 -34.96 -13.92 -2.56
N VAL A 957 -36.22 -13.82 -2.17
CA VAL A 957 -36.87 -14.72 -1.19
C VAL A 957 -37.51 -15.95 -1.84
N GLU A 958 -38.00 -15.85 -3.07
CA GLU A 958 -38.75 -16.91 -3.74
C GLU A 958 -37.91 -17.71 -4.74
N GLU A 959 -37.04 -17.05 -5.51
CA GLU A 959 -36.21 -17.69 -6.53
C GLU A 959 -34.81 -17.98 -6.01
N ASN A 960 -34.03 -16.96 -5.61
CA ASN A 960 -32.66 -17.14 -5.11
C ASN A 960 -32.61 -17.86 -3.75
N LYS A 961 -33.65 -17.70 -2.92
CA LYS A 961 -33.82 -18.33 -1.59
C LYS A 961 -32.61 -18.14 -0.66
N CYS A 962 -32.04 -16.93 -0.65
CA CYS A 962 -30.80 -16.62 0.05
C CYS A 962 -31.00 -15.74 1.31
N LEU A 963 -30.06 -15.81 2.25
CA LEU A 963 -30.16 -15.12 3.54
C LEU A 963 -30.06 -13.61 3.34
N THR A 964 -31.06 -12.84 3.79
CA THR A 964 -31.19 -11.44 3.34
C THR A 964 -31.43 -10.43 4.46
N LEU A 965 -30.68 -9.32 4.44
CA LEU A 965 -30.95 -8.11 5.23
C LEU A 965 -31.34 -6.98 4.28
N PHE A 966 -32.62 -6.63 4.26
CA PHE A 966 -33.19 -5.64 3.35
C PHE A 966 -33.58 -4.38 4.13
N ILE A 967 -32.82 -3.30 3.99
CA ILE A 967 -33.09 -2.02 4.66
C ILE A 967 -33.95 -1.15 3.74
N THR A 968 -35.10 -0.67 4.24
CA THR A 968 -36.00 0.16 3.43
C THR A 968 -36.70 1.27 4.22
N HIS A 969 -37.05 2.35 3.51
CA HIS A 969 -37.98 3.38 3.98
C HIS A 969 -39.41 3.15 3.48
N TYR A 970 -39.62 2.24 2.52
CA TYR A 970 -40.92 2.00 1.90
C TYR A 970 -41.84 1.21 2.83
N GLN A 971 -42.69 1.92 3.58
CA GLN A 971 -43.70 1.38 4.51
C GLN A 971 -44.78 0.50 3.86
N ASN A 972 -44.76 0.36 2.53
CA ASN A 972 -45.60 -0.59 1.80
C ASN A 972 -44.98 -1.99 1.81
N LEU A 973 -43.66 -2.12 1.68
CA LEU A 973 -42.95 -3.40 1.68
C LEU A 973 -43.11 -4.14 3.02
N SER A 974 -43.21 -3.41 4.13
CA SER A 974 -43.42 -4.03 5.45
C SER A 974 -44.79 -4.68 5.63
N ARG A 975 -45.79 -4.33 4.81
CA ARG A 975 -47.08 -5.03 4.76
C ARG A 975 -47.02 -6.22 3.80
N VAL A 976 -46.28 -6.06 2.70
CA VAL A 976 -46.03 -7.12 1.73
C VAL A 976 -45.20 -8.26 2.34
N ALA A 977 -44.37 -8.00 3.36
CA ALA A 977 -43.66 -9.03 4.12
C ALA A 977 -44.59 -10.12 4.71
N ASP A 978 -45.80 -9.77 5.12
CA ASP A 978 -46.74 -10.69 5.78
C ASP A 978 -47.27 -11.76 4.80
N SER A 979 -47.36 -11.45 3.49
CA SER A 979 -47.80 -12.40 2.46
C SER A 979 -46.78 -13.48 2.11
N PHE A 980 -45.55 -13.43 2.66
CA PHE A 980 -44.52 -14.44 2.39
C PHE A 980 -44.57 -15.66 3.33
N GLY A 981 -45.62 -15.82 4.13
CA GLY A 981 -45.80 -16.99 5.01
C GLY A 981 -44.71 -17.10 6.08
N GLY A 982 -44.31 -15.98 6.67
CA GLY A 982 -43.25 -15.92 7.69
C GLY A 982 -41.82 -16.05 7.15
N ARG A 983 -41.59 -16.20 5.84
CA ARG A 983 -40.23 -16.18 5.26
C ARG A 983 -39.54 -14.82 5.40
N ILE A 984 -40.31 -13.73 5.54
CA ILE A 984 -39.81 -12.37 5.79
C ILE A 984 -40.23 -11.93 7.19
N LYS A 985 -39.31 -11.31 7.94
CA LYS A 985 -39.56 -10.78 9.28
C LYS A 985 -39.33 -9.28 9.33
N ASN A 986 -40.34 -8.52 9.75
CA ASN A 986 -40.22 -7.08 9.98
C ASN A 986 -39.43 -6.81 11.27
N VAL A 987 -38.42 -5.94 11.18
CA VAL A 987 -37.64 -5.45 12.33
C VAL A 987 -37.38 -3.95 12.22
N HIS A 988 -37.09 -3.30 13.34
CA HIS A 988 -36.77 -1.88 13.41
C HIS A 988 -35.76 -1.56 14.51
N MET A 989 -35.07 -0.42 14.37
CA MET A 989 -34.23 0.11 15.46
C MET A 989 -35.10 0.84 16.47
N ARG A 990 -35.04 0.40 17.73
CA ARG A 990 -35.86 0.92 18.82
C ARG A 990 -35.45 2.34 19.21
N PHE A 991 -36.46 3.18 19.45
CA PHE A 991 -36.31 4.52 19.99
C PHE A 991 -37.41 4.80 21.01
N GLU A 992 -37.10 5.58 22.04
CA GLU A 992 -38.08 6.08 23.00
C GLU A 992 -38.36 7.55 22.74
N ALA A 993 -39.64 7.92 22.66
CA ALA A 993 -40.09 9.30 22.64
C ALA A 993 -40.56 9.69 24.05
N THR A 994 -39.72 10.42 24.78
CA THR A 994 -40.06 10.93 26.12
C THR A 994 -40.81 12.25 25.97
N LYS A 995 -42.03 12.36 26.50
CA LYS A 995 -42.73 13.65 26.57
C LYS A 995 -42.04 14.52 27.62
N SER A 996 -41.41 15.62 27.18
CA SER A 996 -40.58 16.47 28.02
C SER A 996 -41.46 17.37 28.90
N GLY A 997 -41.91 16.80 30.02
CA GLY A 997 -42.70 17.50 31.03
C GLY A 997 -41.86 18.52 31.81
N ARG A 998 -41.71 19.73 31.27
CA ARG A 998 -41.28 20.88 32.07
C ARG A 998 -42.42 21.28 33.02
N VAL A 999 -42.41 20.71 34.22
CA VAL A 999 -43.04 21.34 35.37
C VAL A 999 -42.24 22.61 35.67
N MET A 1000 -42.76 23.76 35.23
CA MET A 1000 -42.34 25.05 35.76
C MET A 1000 -43.02 25.21 37.11
N ASP A 1001 -42.27 25.07 38.20
CA ASP A 1001 -42.72 25.56 39.51
C ASP A 1001 -42.81 27.10 39.44
N GLY A 1002 -44.03 27.59 39.22
CA GLY A 1002 -44.39 29.00 39.20
C GLY A 1002 -45.87 29.13 39.56
N PRO A 1003 -46.27 30.18 40.29
CA PRO A 1003 -47.65 30.29 40.79
C PRO A 1003 -48.64 30.42 39.62
N ALA A 1004 -49.81 29.81 39.80
CA ALA A 1004 -50.87 29.81 38.81
C ALA A 1004 -51.24 31.22 38.38
N MET A 1005 -51.21 31.45 37.07
CA MET A 1005 -51.98 32.51 36.43
C MET A 1005 -53.09 31.80 35.65
N GLU A 1006 -54.33 31.96 36.11
CA GLU A 1006 -55.52 31.54 35.39
C GLU A 1006 -55.63 32.35 34.08
N ASP A 1007 -56.43 31.88 33.12
CA ASP A 1007 -56.61 32.43 31.76
C ASP A 1007 -55.49 32.14 30.72
N THR A 1008 -55.31 30.86 30.37
CA THR A 1008 -54.88 30.47 29.01
C THR A 1008 -55.69 29.28 28.48
N ASP A 1009 -56.18 29.38 27.24
CA ASP A 1009 -57.09 28.42 26.62
C ASP A 1009 -56.62 26.95 26.63
N GLU A 1010 -57.54 26.03 26.94
CA GLU A 1010 -57.34 24.56 26.92
C GLU A 1010 -56.83 24.03 25.56
N ALA A 1011 -56.98 24.78 24.47
CA ALA A 1011 -56.43 24.46 23.15
C ALA A 1011 -54.89 24.36 23.12
N SER A 1012 -54.20 24.92 24.11
CA SER A 1012 -52.73 25.02 24.17
C SER A 1012 -52.03 23.75 24.66
N LEU A 1013 -52.76 22.80 25.26
CA LEU A 1013 -52.21 21.60 25.92
C LEU A 1013 -51.71 20.49 24.98
N ASN A 1014 -51.99 20.58 23.67
CA ASN A 1014 -51.58 19.58 22.68
C ASN A 1014 -50.11 19.72 22.21
N GLY A 1015 -49.35 20.65 22.77
CA GLY A 1015 -47.99 21.01 22.32
C GLY A 1015 -46.82 20.41 23.11
N LEU A 1016 -46.99 19.25 23.76
CA LEU A 1016 -45.92 18.61 24.55
C LEU A 1016 -44.73 18.19 23.66
N ASP A 1017 -43.54 18.73 23.96
CA ASP A 1017 -42.32 18.43 23.21
C ASP A 1017 -41.86 16.99 23.45
N GLU A 1018 -41.98 16.13 22.43
CA GLU A 1018 -41.40 14.78 22.44
C GLU A 1018 -39.90 14.83 22.13
N GLU A 1019 -39.09 14.38 23.10
CA GLU A 1019 -37.64 14.20 23.01
C GLU A 1019 -37.34 12.73 22.66
N ILE A 1020 -36.71 12.47 21.52
CA ILE A 1020 -36.34 11.10 21.12
C ILE A 1020 -34.96 10.73 21.67
N THR A 1021 -34.90 9.61 22.40
CA THR A 1021 -33.66 8.90 22.72
C THR A 1021 -33.56 7.64 21.84
N PHE A 1022 -32.47 7.51 21.08
CA PHE A 1022 -32.15 6.27 20.35
C PHE A 1022 -31.64 5.22 21.32
N LEU A 1023 -32.20 4.01 21.28
CA LEU A 1023 -31.77 2.90 22.13
C LEU A 1023 -30.77 1.97 21.44
N TYR A 1024 -30.61 2.06 20.12
CA TYR A 1024 -29.72 1.23 19.30
C TYR A 1024 -29.96 -0.29 19.38
N GLU A 1025 -31.05 -0.71 20.03
CA GLU A 1025 -31.56 -2.08 20.10
C GLU A 1025 -32.38 -2.42 18.85
N VAL A 1026 -32.25 -3.65 18.34
CA VAL A 1026 -33.13 -4.18 17.28
C VAL A 1026 -34.36 -4.80 17.91
N ALA A 1027 -35.55 -4.40 17.47
CA ALA A 1027 -36.82 -4.94 17.93
C ALA A 1027 -37.68 -5.44 16.76
N GLU A 1028 -38.56 -6.41 17.02
CA GLU A 1028 -39.50 -6.93 16.03
C GLU A 1028 -40.60 -5.90 15.70
N GLY A 1029 -41.16 -6.00 14.49
CA GLY A 1029 -42.19 -5.09 13.99
C GLY A 1029 -41.63 -3.87 13.25
N VAL A 1030 -42.52 -2.95 12.89
CA VAL A 1030 -42.25 -1.81 12.00
C VAL A 1030 -42.06 -0.52 12.81
N ALA A 1031 -41.13 0.35 12.40
CA ALA A 1031 -40.87 1.61 13.07
C ALA A 1031 -42.12 2.53 13.10
N HIS A 1032 -42.48 3.04 14.29
CA HIS A 1032 -43.62 3.96 14.44
C HIS A 1032 -43.43 5.30 13.70
N ARG A 1033 -44.57 5.90 13.30
CA ARG A 1033 -44.64 7.14 12.52
C ARG A 1033 -44.05 8.35 13.28
N SER A 1034 -43.79 9.44 12.54
CA SER A 1034 -43.32 10.76 13.03
C SER A 1034 -41.80 10.97 13.23
N TYR A 1035 -40.95 9.97 12.97
CA TYR A 1035 -39.48 10.13 13.15
C TYR A 1035 -38.88 11.35 12.42
N GLY A 1036 -39.12 11.50 11.11
CA GLY A 1036 -38.48 12.56 10.31
C GLY A 1036 -38.78 13.98 10.79
N LEU A 1037 -40.01 14.21 11.29
CA LEU A 1037 -40.43 15.50 11.85
C LEU A 1037 -39.76 15.77 13.22
N ASN A 1038 -39.50 14.71 13.99
CA ASN A 1038 -38.80 14.81 15.26
C ASN A 1038 -37.28 15.05 15.05
N VAL A 1039 -36.67 14.52 13.97
CA VAL A 1039 -35.30 14.92 13.57
C VAL A 1039 -35.25 16.37 13.08
N ALA A 1040 -36.22 16.80 12.27
CA ALA A 1040 -36.34 18.19 11.85
C ALA A 1040 -36.38 19.15 13.07
N ARG A 1041 -37.05 18.74 14.16
CA ARG A 1041 -37.05 19.46 15.45
C ARG A 1041 -35.66 19.52 16.09
N LEU A 1042 -34.92 18.41 16.13
CA LEU A 1042 -33.53 18.37 16.65
C LEU A 1042 -32.59 19.26 15.82
N ALA A 1043 -32.78 19.32 14.51
CA ALA A 1043 -32.09 20.24 13.59
C ALA A 1043 -32.55 21.71 13.71
N ARG A 1044 -33.45 22.02 14.65
CA ARG A 1044 -34.03 23.36 14.91
C ARG A 1044 -34.78 23.97 13.71
N ILE A 1045 -35.39 23.14 12.87
CA ILE A 1045 -36.29 23.62 11.81
C ILE A 1045 -37.49 24.34 12.47
N PRO A 1046 -37.90 25.54 11.99
CA PRO A 1046 -38.96 26.32 12.64
C PRO A 1046 -40.27 25.56 12.80
N ARG A 1047 -40.94 25.68 13.96
CA ARG A 1047 -42.21 25.00 14.26
C ARG A 1047 -43.24 25.15 13.12
N LYS A 1048 -43.45 26.38 12.62
CA LYS A 1048 -44.34 26.67 11.47
C LYS A 1048 -44.10 25.77 10.24
N VAL A 1049 -42.85 25.40 9.94
CA VAL A 1049 -42.52 24.50 8.82
C VAL A 1049 -42.84 23.05 9.19
N MET A 1050 -42.51 22.63 10.41
CA MET A 1050 -42.84 21.29 10.92
C MET A 1050 -44.36 21.06 11.00
N ASP A 1051 -45.13 22.06 11.41
CA ASP A 1051 -46.59 21.96 11.54
C ASP A 1051 -47.25 21.76 10.16
N VAL A 1052 -46.78 22.51 9.15
CA VAL A 1052 -47.20 22.34 7.74
C VAL A 1052 -46.77 20.97 7.20
N ALA A 1053 -45.54 20.53 7.47
CA ALA A 1053 -45.05 19.21 7.05
C ALA A 1053 -45.83 18.06 7.73
N ALA A 1054 -46.16 18.19 9.02
CA ALA A 1054 -46.99 17.24 9.77
C ALA A 1054 -48.44 17.20 9.29
N LYS A 1055 -48.97 18.33 8.79
CA LYS A 1055 -50.27 18.37 8.11
C LYS A 1055 -50.19 17.67 6.75
N LYS A 1056 -49.20 18.02 5.92
CA LYS A 1056 -49.01 17.45 4.57
C LYS A 1056 -48.74 15.94 4.58
N SER A 1057 -47.95 15.45 5.54
CA SER A 1057 -47.73 14.01 5.72
C SER A 1057 -49.01 13.25 6.04
N ARG A 1058 -49.91 13.83 6.86
CA ARG A 1058 -51.22 13.24 7.18
C ARG A 1058 -52.21 13.34 6.02
N GLU A 1059 -52.23 14.46 5.31
CA GLU A 1059 -53.04 14.64 4.09
C GLU A 1059 -52.70 13.57 3.04
N LEU A 1060 -51.41 13.37 2.75
CA LEU A 1060 -50.94 12.37 1.78
C LEU A 1060 -51.22 10.93 2.24
N GLU A 1061 -51.00 10.62 3.53
CA GLU A 1061 -51.29 9.29 4.08
C GLU A 1061 -52.78 8.96 4.01
N ASN A 1062 -53.66 9.89 4.38
CA ASN A 1062 -55.11 9.73 4.28
C ASN A 1062 -55.57 9.60 2.81
N GLU A 1063 -54.94 10.32 1.88
CA GLU A 1063 -55.26 10.21 0.46
C GLU A 1063 -54.87 8.82 -0.09
N VAL A 1064 -53.69 8.31 0.26
CA VAL A 1064 -53.26 6.95 -0.12
C VAL A 1064 -54.15 5.88 0.52
N ALA A 1065 -54.50 6.02 1.80
CA ALA A 1065 -55.42 5.11 2.48
C ALA A 1065 -56.81 5.11 1.84
N LYS A 1066 -57.36 6.29 1.51
CA LYS A 1066 -58.66 6.40 0.82
C LYS A 1066 -58.63 5.75 -0.56
N ARG A 1067 -57.59 6.00 -1.36
CA ARG A 1067 -57.43 5.36 -2.68
C ARG A 1067 -57.35 3.83 -2.59
N ARG A 1068 -56.82 3.27 -1.48
CA ARG A 1068 -56.85 1.83 -1.20
C ARG A 1068 -58.25 1.34 -0.84
N LEU A 1069 -58.95 2.03 0.06
CA LEU A 1069 -60.34 1.70 0.41
C LEU A 1069 -61.24 1.69 -0.83
N ASP A 1070 -61.13 2.72 -1.68
CA ASP A 1070 -61.83 2.80 -2.97
C ASP A 1070 -61.44 1.65 -3.92
N GLY A 1071 -60.21 1.12 -3.82
CA GLY A 1071 -59.73 -0.05 -4.54
C GLY A 1071 -60.29 -1.37 -4.00
N THR A 1072 -60.25 -1.60 -2.68
CA THR A 1072 -60.81 -2.79 -2.03
C THR A 1072 -62.33 -2.86 -2.25
N VAL A 1073 -63.03 -1.73 -2.22
CA VAL A 1073 -64.48 -1.66 -2.53
C VAL A 1073 -64.77 -2.04 -4.00
N ARG A 1074 -63.88 -1.72 -4.95
CA ARG A 1074 -64.01 -2.20 -6.34
C ARG A 1074 -63.76 -3.70 -6.44
N LEU A 1075 -62.69 -4.21 -5.84
CA LEU A 1075 -62.41 -5.65 -5.74
C LEU A 1075 -63.60 -6.42 -5.13
N LEU A 1076 -64.18 -5.92 -4.03
CA LEU A 1076 -65.40 -6.48 -3.43
C LEU A 1076 -66.56 -6.51 -4.43
N THR A 1077 -66.75 -5.43 -5.17
CA THR A 1077 -67.81 -5.29 -6.17
C THR A 1077 -67.62 -6.23 -7.37
N ASP A 1078 -66.38 -6.54 -7.72
CA ASP A 1078 -66.05 -7.41 -8.86
C ASP A 1078 -66.11 -8.90 -8.45
N VAL A 1079 -65.65 -9.27 -7.25
CA VAL A 1079 -65.88 -10.60 -6.63
C VAL A 1079 -67.37 -10.90 -6.49
N LEU A 1080 -68.19 -9.92 -6.10
CA LEU A 1080 -69.66 -10.07 -6.02
C LEU A 1080 -70.35 -10.20 -7.39
N LYS A 1081 -69.65 -9.98 -8.51
CA LYS A 1081 -70.18 -10.10 -9.88
C LYS A 1081 -69.63 -11.30 -10.65
N ALA A 1082 -68.44 -11.77 -10.31
CA ALA A 1082 -67.78 -12.88 -10.96
C ALA A 1082 -67.48 -14.00 -9.94
N ASN A 1083 -68.10 -15.17 -10.13
CA ASN A 1083 -67.80 -16.37 -9.35
C ASN A 1083 -66.39 -16.88 -9.70
N GLY A 1084 -65.35 -16.29 -9.11
CA GLY A 1084 -63.96 -16.68 -9.27
C GLY A 1084 -63.23 -16.68 -7.93
N ASP A 1085 -62.86 -17.87 -7.44
CA ASP A 1085 -62.18 -18.05 -6.17
C ASP A 1085 -60.85 -17.26 -6.09
N ASP A 1086 -60.13 -17.12 -7.20
CA ASP A 1086 -58.83 -16.40 -7.29
C ASP A 1086 -58.90 -14.92 -6.86
N GLN A 1087 -60.07 -14.27 -6.95
CA GLN A 1087 -60.25 -12.87 -6.52
C GLN A 1087 -60.63 -12.75 -5.04
N LEU A 1088 -61.07 -13.85 -4.41
CA LEU A 1088 -61.55 -13.85 -3.03
C LEU A 1088 -60.39 -13.70 -2.04
N ASP A 1089 -59.24 -14.35 -2.30
CA ASP A 1089 -58.02 -14.18 -1.51
C ASP A 1089 -57.43 -12.76 -1.63
N GLN A 1090 -57.48 -12.16 -2.82
CA GLN A 1090 -57.07 -10.76 -3.02
C GLN A 1090 -57.97 -9.78 -2.27
N LEU A 1091 -59.27 -10.08 -2.20
CA LEU A 1091 -60.24 -9.31 -1.41
C LEU A 1091 -60.01 -9.47 0.09
N VAL A 1092 -59.82 -10.70 0.60
CA VAL A 1092 -59.54 -10.96 2.01
C VAL A 1092 -58.27 -10.24 2.44
N SER A 1093 -57.17 -10.39 1.68
CA SER A 1093 -55.95 -9.62 1.93
C SER A 1093 -56.19 -8.10 1.83
N GLY A 1094 -56.97 -7.64 0.85
CA GLY A 1094 -57.33 -6.22 0.70
C GLY A 1094 -58.19 -5.64 1.83
N ILE A 1095 -58.88 -6.49 2.60
CA ILE A 1095 -59.64 -6.14 3.81
C ILE A 1095 -58.72 -6.17 5.05
N GLU A 1096 -57.82 -7.15 5.17
CA GLU A 1096 -56.79 -7.19 6.23
C GLU A 1096 -55.76 -6.05 6.11
N GLN A 1097 -55.57 -5.50 4.91
CA GLN A 1097 -54.66 -4.38 4.62
C GLN A 1097 -55.18 -2.98 5.03
N LEU A 1098 -56.46 -2.86 5.42
CA LEU A 1098 -57.17 -1.61 5.74
C LEU A 1098 -57.16 -1.26 7.24
#